data_AF-A0A975FYV5-F1
#
_entry.id   AF-A0A975FYV5-F1
#
_cell.length_a   1.000
_cell.length_b   1.000
_cell.length_c   1.000
_cell.angle_alpha   90.00
_cell.angle_beta   90.00
_cell.angle_gamma   90.00
#
_symmetry.space_group_name_H-M   'P 1'
#
loop_
_entity.id
_entity.type
_entity.pdbx_description
1 polymer ?
#
loop_
_entity_poly.entity_id
_entity_poly.type
_entity_poly.pdbx_seq_one_letter_code
_entity_poly.pdbx_strand_id
1 'polypeptide(L)'
;MTTYLDFNGLSTPLSAAPTYWAYTTTVGQTLTGVNQPEQLRDSLGGSPTLVGGAADTTFSVISPTTNIVAQAGFINTVVAYHNFILPANVQNLTLAGASSTGTGNSMNDLIIAQGQGDTVIAGTGNDVMVDAGAGKDLFTFNTGFAKDVIYGFQVTGTNADRIVFTDPNYASFAQIQSHLTQQGSDVLLTLSSTSQILIKGVSLSSLTASNFGLPHPATGYVDFNGNAMLGSMAPTYWANTTTVGQTLTGVDQAESLRDSLGGSPTLVAGKGDTTFSVISPTTTVVGQAGFINTVVAYHSFVLPSNVQNLTLAGASSTGTGNSLSNLIIAQGAGDTIVAGTGNDVLVDAGAGHDLFTFNPGFAKDVVYGFQVSGTAADRIVLTDPNFASFAQIQSHLTQQGSDTLLTLSSTSQILIKGVSATSLTAANFGLAQPMTSYQDINGHAMAGSMAPVYWANTTTLGQTLTGLNEPESLRDSLGGSPTLIGGKGDTTFSVISPTTAVTAQSGYVNTVVAYRGFTLPANVQNLTVVDDHSTGVGNSLNNLIIAQGLNDAIDGGMGNDVLVDAGGGQSVFTFDPGFGQDVLYGFKVSGTNADKIVLTDPSITSFAQVQSHLTQVGSDTLLTLSSGSEILLKGVTATSLTASDFGLHLDMTGMTETFAGDFSSGLSLYNASTGAGTWKSNFAFGVQSGTGDWASRTEVGNSELQLYVDPSYKGSGTTALGINPFSVSNGILDIHATATPTADVTYLNGYHYTSGLLTTEKSFSQLYGYFEIKAQLPNTPGAWPAFWMLPTNPTSAAEIDVLEDFGGSPIHQTVIHGATGSPSQTYFVNTVPTDGTAFHTYGVLWTSHEIDFYIDGVNVGSTPTPSDLNTPMYMLTNLAVGGISGTPGAGFSADMQIAYIHAYSLSNLASSTAPTAVKAAAAAQTSLASPTTATAAATTSTTTTTEHATATTVAQPVHLIGDAHASLDFSSLGLGGHEVGFGAHMHEHWA
;
A
#
# COMPACT_ATOMS: atom_id res chain seq x y z
N MET A 1 -13.84 35.76 1.81
CA MET A 1 -14.39 34.45 1.45
C MET A 1 -14.08 34.20 -0.01
N THR A 2 -13.52 33.05 -0.33
CA THR A 2 -13.33 32.59 -1.72
C THR A 2 -14.70 32.42 -2.35
N THR A 3 -14.88 32.91 -3.58
CA THR A 3 -16.14 32.74 -4.32
C THR A 3 -16.09 31.40 -5.05
N TYR A 4 -17.00 30.48 -4.74
CA TYR A 4 -17.15 29.23 -5.48
C TYR A 4 -18.18 29.41 -6.59
N LEU A 5 -18.00 28.69 -7.69
CA LEU A 5 -18.93 28.69 -8.82
C LEU A 5 -19.74 27.40 -8.84
N ASP A 6 -21.04 27.52 -9.05
CA ASP A 6 -21.96 26.42 -9.28
C ASP A 6 -21.73 25.76 -10.66
N PHE A 7 -22.50 24.72 -10.96
CA PHE A 7 -22.36 23.96 -12.21
C PHE A 7 -22.54 24.83 -13.46
N ASN A 8 -23.29 25.93 -13.38
CA ASN A 8 -23.53 26.85 -14.50
C ASN A 8 -22.52 28.01 -14.53
N GLY A 9 -21.52 28.01 -13.65
CA GLY A 9 -20.52 29.07 -13.55
C GLY A 9 -21.00 30.32 -12.81
N LEU A 10 -22.11 30.25 -12.06
CA LEU A 10 -22.62 31.35 -11.25
C LEU A 10 -22.01 31.30 -9.84
N SER A 11 -21.72 32.46 -9.25
CA SER A 11 -21.20 32.53 -7.88
C SER A 11 -22.22 32.04 -6.86
N THR A 12 -21.80 31.17 -5.95
CA THR A 12 -22.62 30.72 -4.82
C THR A 12 -22.94 31.90 -3.87
N PRO A 13 -24.20 32.06 -3.43
CA PRO A 13 -24.59 33.14 -2.54
C PRO A 13 -23.94 32.98 -1.15
N LEU A 14 -23.20 34.00 -0.71
CA LEU A 14 -22.60 34.05 0.63
C LEU A 14 -23.38 35.03 1.50
N SER A 15 -23.59 34.68 2.78
CA SER A 15 -24.22 35.60 3.73
C SER A 15 -23.37 36.85 3.91
N ALA A 16 -24.04 37.99 4.08
CA ALA A 16 -23.37 39.22 4.47
C ALA A 16 -22.62 39.04 5.80
N ALA A 17 -21.50 39.74 5.95
CA ALA A 17 -20.74 39.74 7.20
C ALA A 17 -21.64 40.19 8.35
N PRO A 18 -21.72 39.44 9.47
CA PRO A 18 -22.51 39.84 10.62
C PRO A 18 -22.11 41.23 11.13
N THR A 19 -23.12 42.02 11.46
CA THR A 19 -23.02 43.33 12.12
C THR A 19 -23.58 43.30 13.53
N TYR A 20 -24.21 42.19 13.90
CA TYR A 20 -24.79 41.92 15.21
C TYR A 20 -24.48 40.50 15.65
N TRP A 21 -24.21 40.30 16.94
CA TRP A 21 -23.92 39.00 17.54
C TRP A 21 -24.78 38.79 18.76
N ALA A 22 -25.39 37.61 18.86
CA ALA A 22 -26.09 37.20 20.06
C ALA A 22 -25.81 35.73 20.36
N TYR A 23 -25.79 35.39 21.65
CA TYR A 23 -25.59 34.03 22.11
C TYR A 23 -26.59 33.65 23.19
N THR A 24 -26.90 32.35 23.30
CA THR A 24 -27.78 31.87 24.38
C THR A 24 -27.11 32.03 25.74
N THR A 25 -27.83 32.55 26.73
CA THR A 25 -27.34 32.78 28.11
C THR A 25 -28.01 31.86 29.13
N THR A 26 -28.99 31.06 28.71
CA THR A 26 -29.63 30.02 29.53
C THR A 26 -29.81 28.71 28.75
N VAL A 27 -29.90 27.57 29.46
CA VAL A 27 -30.11 26.22 28.89
C VAL A 27 -31.44 26.15 28.14
N GLY A 28 -31.41 25.68 26.89
CA GLY A 28 -32.61 25.51 26.05
C GLY A 28 -33.29 26.82 25.61
N GLN A 29 -32.60 27.96 25.66
CA GLN A 29 -33.15 29.26 25.29
C GLN A 29 -33.56 29.34 23.81
N THR A 30 -34.69 30.00 23.53
CA THR A 30 -35.00 30.52 22.19
C THR A 30 -34.37 31.91 22.01
N LEU A 31 -33.48 32.04 21.04
CA LEU A 31 -32.85 33.30 20.63
C LEU A 31 -33.50 33.77 19.34
N THR A 32 -34.00 35.01 19.31
CA THR A 32 -34.60 35.62 18.11
C THR A 32 -33.75 36.75 17.61
N GLY A 33 -33.45 36.72 16.32
CA GLY A 33 -32.63 37.67 15.61
C GLY A 33 -33.30 39.00 15.32
N VAL A 34 -32.52 39.89 14.71
CA VAL A 34 -32.87 41.28 14.39
C VAL A 34 -32.79 41.52 12.87
N ASN A 35 -33.38 42.62 12.40
CA ASN A 35 -33.48 42.91 10.96
C ASN A 35 -32.21 43.56 10.38
N GLN A 36 -31.04 42.99 10.66
CA GLN A 36 -29.73 43.36 10.09
C GLN A 36 -28.82 42.13 10.05
N PRO A 37 -27.78 42.09 9.21
CA PRO A 37 -26.88 40.94 9.13
C PRO A 37 -26.34 40.55 10.51
N GLU A 38 -26.48 39.28 10.87
CA GLU A 38 -26.28 38.84 12.25
C GLU A 38 -25.66 37.45 12.38
N GLN A 39 -25.12 37.17 13.56
CA GLN A 39 -24.69 35.85 13.98
C GLN A 39 -25.37 35.46 15.28
N LEU A 40 -26.11 34.34 15.24
CA LEU A 40 -26.78 33.74 16.39
C LEU A 40 -26.03 32.48 16.79
N ARG A 41 -25.63 32.38 18.05
CA ARG A 41 -24.79 31.29 18.56
C ARG A 41 -25.44 30.59 19.77
N ASP A 42 -25.44 29.28 19.79
CA ASP A 42 -25.69 28.56 21.04
C ASP A 42 -24.41 28.49 21.89
N SER A 43 -24.53 28.56 23.22
CA SER A 43 -23.35 28.53 24.10
C SER A 43 -23.51 27.69 25.37
N LEU A 44 -24.73 27.24 25.66
CA LEU A 44 -25.07 26.40 26.81
C LEU A 44 -25.93 25.22 26.33
N GLY A 45 -25.73 24.03 26.91
CA GLY A 45 -26.38 22.78 26.48
C GLY A 45 -27.93 22.78 26.54
N GLY A 46 -28.54 21.65 26.21
CA GLY A 46 -29.99 21.52 26.00
C GLY A 46 -30.38 21.68 24.52
N SER A 47 -31.67 21.85 24.24
CA SER A 47 -32.23 22.01 22.87
C SER A 47 -32.64 23.46 22.57
N PRO A 48 -31.69 24.40 22.40
CA PRO A 48 -32.02 25.79 22.13
C PRO A 48 -32.64 25.95 20.75
N THR A 49 -33.32 27.08 20.53
CA THR A 49 -33.89 27.43 19.21
C THR A 49 -33.33 28.76 18.75
N LEU A 50 -32.64 28.80 17.60
CA LEU A 50 -32.13 30.02 16.99
C LEU A 50 -33.04 30.44 15.84
N VAL A 51 -33.69 31.59 15.96
CA VAL A 51 -34.64 32.12 14.98
C VAL A 51 -34.03 33.35 14.31
N GLY A 52 -33.75 33.29 13.00
CA GLY A 52 -33.17 34.42 12.26
C GLY A 52 -34.15 35.60 12.13
N GLY A 53 -33.60 36.81 12.06
CA GLY A 53 -34.33 38.03 11.73
C GLY A 53 -34.53 38.22 10.22
N ALA A 54 -35.10 39.36 9.82
CA ALA A 54 -35.33 39.68 8.40
C ALA A 54 -34.07 40.24 7.72
N ALA A 55 -32.98 39.48 7.76
CA ALA A 55 -31.68 39.74 7.12
C ALA A 55 -30.85 38.45 7.03
N ASP A 56 -29.72 38.50 6.34
CA ASP A 56 -28.77 37.38 6.28
C ASP A 56 -28.32 36.96 7.68
N THR A 57 -28.51 35.69 8.02
CA THR A 57 -28.21 35.17 9.35
C THR A 57 -27.16 34.07 9.29
N THR A 58 -26.12 34.18 10.13
CA THR A 58 -25.17 33.10 10.38
C THR A 58 -25.52 32.40 11.71
N PHE A 59 -25.89 31.14 11.67
CA PHE A 59 -26.14 30.32 12.84
C PHE A 59 -24.88 29.55 13.21
N SER A 60 -24.28 29.83 14.36
CA SER A 60 -23.15 29.07 14.90
C SER A 60 -23.69 28.02 15.87
N VAL A 61 -23.59 26.75 15.49
CA VAL A 61 -24.28 25.62 16.14
C VAL A 61 -23.26 24.68 16.75
N ILE A 62 -23.11 24.77 18.06
CA ILE A 62 -22.24 23.93 18.89
C ILE A 62 -23.01 22.70 19.36
N SER A 63 -24.29 22.84 19.75
CA SER A 63 -25.09 21.73 20.30
C SER A 63 -25.83 20.95 19.21
N PRO A 64 -25.75 19.60 19.18
CA PRO A 64 -26.40 18.76 18.17
C PRO A 64 -27.94 18.75 18.26
N THR A 65 -28.50 19.31 19.33
CA THR A 65 -29.95 19.40 19.53
C THR A 65 -30.53 20.80 19.28
N THR A 66 -29.75 21.69 18.67
CA THR A 66 -30.19 23.05 18.36
C THR A 66 -31.14 23.07 17.18
N ASN A 67 -32.30 23.69 17.38
CA ASN A 67 -33.28 23.92 16.33
C ASN A 67 -33.02 25.27 15.65
N ILE A 68 -33.03 25.30 14.32
CA ILE A 68 -32.86 26.54 13.54
C ILE A 68 -34.17 26.86 12.80
N VAL A 69 -34.57 28.13 12.88
CA VAL A 69 -35.68 28.69 12.11
C VAL A 69 -35.15 29.86 11.31
N ALA A 70 -34.79 29.61 10.06
CA ALA A 70 -34.28 30.62 9.13
C ALA A 70 -35.42 31.30 8.35
N GLN A 71 -35.28 32.61 8.11
CA GLN A 71 -36.26 33.38 7.34
C GLN A 71 -36.01 33.23 5.84
N ALA A 72 -37.09 33.06 5.08
CA ALA A 72 -37.04 33.00 3.62
C ALA A 72 -36.68 34.37 3.02
N GLY A 73 -36.03 34.35 1.84
CA GLY A 73 -35.69 35.55 1.08
C GLY A 73 -34.35 36.20 1.44
N PHE A 74 -33.58 35.61 2.35
CA PHE A 74 -32.25 36.04 2.78
C PHE A 74 -31.24 34.89 2.64
N ILE A 75 -29.95 35.20 2.65
CA ILE A 75 -28.88 34.18 2.59
C ILE A 75 -28.52 33.78 4.02
N ASN A 76 -28.85 32.55 4.38
CA ASN A 76 -28.61 32.01 5.70
C ASN A 76 -27.51 30.95 5.67
N THR A 77 -26.61 31.00 6.65
CA THR A 77 -25.46 30.10 6.78
C THR A 77 -25.47 29.41 8.12
N VAL A 78 -25.18 28.12 8.15
CA VAL A 78 -24.93 27.36 9.37
C VAL A 78 -23.45 27.02 9.45
N VAL A 79 -22.84 27.27 10.60
CA VAL A 79 -21.52 26.75 10.98
C VAL A 79 -21.75 25.73 12.08
N ALA A 80 -21.60 24.44 11.75
CA ALA A 80 -21.83 23.33 12.66
C ALA A 80 -20.51 22.66 13.06
N TYR A 81 -20.42 22.22 14.32
CA TYR A 81 -19.27 21.49 14.86
C TYR A 81 -19.57 19.99 15.06
N HIS A 82 -20.64 19.51 14.43
CA HIS A 82 -21.18 18.15 14.51
C HIS A 82 -22.02 17.85 13.26
N ASN A 83 -22.53 16.62 13.15
CA ASN A 83 -23.41 16.20 12.05
C ASN A 83 -24.63 17.11 11.93
N PHE A 84 -24.86 17.68 10.75
CA PHE A 84 -25.90 18.69 10.57
C PHE A 84 -26.65 18.51 9.24
N ILE A 85 -27.98 18.58 9.31
CA ILE A 85 -28.87 18.57 8.14
C ILE A 85 -29.42 19.98 7.99
N LEU A 86 -29.26 20.58 6.81
CA LEU A 86 -29.76 21.91 6.57
C LEU A 86 -31.30 21.95 6.67
N PRO A 87 -31.87 22.83 7.52
CA PRO A 87 -33.30 23.06 7.54
C PRO A 87 -33.72 23.94 6.35
N ALA A 88 -35.02 24.02 6.11
CA ALA A 88 -35.57 24.90 5.08
C ALA A 88 -35.08 26.36 5.23
N ASN A 89 -34.92 27.04 4.10
CA ASN A 89 -34.44 28.43 3.99
C ASN A 89 -32.98 28.67 4.39
N VAL A 90 -32.16 27.63 4.59
CA VAL A 90 -30.71 27.77 4.74
C VAL A 90 -30.02 27.35 3.45
N GLN A 91 -29.00 28.10 3.02
CA GLN A 91 -28.30 27.87 1.75
C GLN A 91 -26.88 27.37 1.95
N ASN A 92 -26.25 27.69 3.08
CA ASN A 92 -24.83 27.40 3.27
C ASN A 92 -24.62 26.59 4.56
N LEU A 93 -23.79 25.56 4.48
CA LEU A 93 -23.30 24.78 5.61
C LEU A 93 -21.77 24.83 5.64
N THR A 94 -21.20 25.06 6.81
CA THR A 94 -19.78 24.84 7.08
C THR A 94 -19.66 23.82 8.20
N LEU A 95 -19.01 22.70 7.93
CA LEU A 95 -18.62 21.70 8.92
C LEU A 95 -17.25 22.08 9.48
N ALA A 96 -17.23 22.57 10.71
CA ALA A 96 -16.03 22.97 11.41
C ALA A 96 -15.52 21.91 12.41
N GLY A 97 -16.29 20.84 12.63
CA GLY A 97 -15.90 19.70 13.45
C GLY A 97 -15.32 18.57 12.61
N ALA A 98 -14.36 17.81 13.14
CA ALA A 98 -13.79 16.66 12.43
C ALA A 98 -14.75 15.47 12.34
N SER A 99 -14.68 14.76 11.21
CA SER A 99 -15.46 13.57 10.89
C SER A 99 -16.97 13.79 10.97
N SER A 100 -17.40 14.98 10.55
CA SER A 100 -18.81 15.40 10.58
C SER A 100 -19.52 15.01 9.29
N THR A 101 -20.83 14.75 9.38
CA THR A 101 -21.71 14.58 8.22
C THR A 101 -22.55 15.83 8.00
N GLY A 102 -22.40 16.47 6.84
CA GLY A 102 -23.23 17.60 6.41
C GLY A 102 -24.17 17.17 5.30
N THR A 103 -25.46 17.42 5.48
CA THR A 103 -26.49 17.10 4.49
C THR A 103 -27.18 18.37 4.01
N GLY A 104 -27.15 18.61 2.71
CA GLY A 104 -27.93 19.67 2.08
C GLY A 104 -29.43 19.37 2.08
N ASN A 105 -30.21 20.37 1.69
CA ASN A 105 -31.65 20.31 1.57
C ASN A 105 -32.05 20.25 0.09
N SER A 106 -33.21 20.81 -0.28
CA SER A 106 -33.69 20.83 -1.66
C SER A 106 -33.33 22.09 -2.44
N MET A 107 -32.68 23.06 -1.78
CA MET A 107 -32.11 24.26 -2.38
C MET A 107 -30.72 23.95 -2.95
N ASN A 108 -30.16 24.89 -3.72
CA ASN A 108 -28.78 24.83 -4.21
C ASN A 108 -27.84 25.27 -3.08
N ASP A 109 -27.24 24.31 -2.41
CA ASP A 109 -26.50 24.56 -1.18
C ASP A 109 -24.98 24.70 -1.43
N LEU A 110 -24.31 25.53 -0.64
CA LEU A 110 -22.85 25.54 -0.51
C LEU A 110 -22.46 24.81 0.77
N ILE A 111 -21.81 23.66 0.66
CA ILE A 111 -21.36 22.85 1.79
C ILE A 111 -19.83 22.83 1.83
N ILE A 112 -19.24 23.37 2.89
CA ILE A 112 -17.79 23.42 3.10
C ILE A 112 -17.40 22.49 4.25
N ALA A 113 -16.66 21.44 3.94
CA ALA A 113 -16.01 20.54 4.90
C ALA A 113 -14.64 21.12 5.29
N GLN A 114 -14.47 21.51 6.55
CA GLN A 114 -13.18 21.99 7.09
C GLN A 114 -12.59 21.02 8.12
N GLY A 115 -13.36 20.02 8.53
CA GLY A 115 -12.96 19.01 9.50
C GLY A 115 -12.00 17.99 8.89
N GLN A 116 -11.66 16.95 9.68
CA GLN A 116 -10.93 15.82 9.14
C GLN A 116 -11.81 14.63 8.78
N GLY A 117 -11.80 14.21 7.51
CA GLY A 117 -12.52 13.04 7.01
C GLY A 117 -14.04 13.18 7.15
N ASP A 118 -14.60 14.28 6.64
CA ASP A 118 -16.02 14.58 6.69
C ASP A 118 -16.81 13.77 5.65
N THR A 119 -18.13 13.80 5.77
CA THR A 119 -19.05 13.29 4.75
C THR A 119 -19.98 14.39 4.32
N VAL A 120 -20.00 14.66 3.03
CA VAL A 120 -20.85 15.66 2.42
C VAL A 120 -21.92 14.96 1.58
N ILE A 121 -23.18 15.17 1.92
CA ILE A 121 -24.34 14.66 1.20
C ILE A 121 -24.99 15.84 0.50
N ALA A 122 -24.93 15.87 -0.84
CA ALA A 122 -25.34 17.02 -1.66
C ALA A 122 -26.76 17.48 -1.34
N GLY A 123 -27.75 16.59 -1.50
CA GLY A 123 -29.17 16.94 -1.41
C GLY A 123 -29.86 16.63 -2.74
N THR A 124 -30.88 17.41 -3.09
CA THR A 124 -31.55 17.32 -4.41
C THR A 124 -31.39 18.58 -5.26
N GLY A 125 -30.65 19.57 -4.77
CA GLY A 125 -30.39 20.83 -5.46
C GLY A 125 -29.16 20.75 -6.35
N ASN A 126 -28.82 21.85 -7.01
CA ASN A 126 -27.53 21.98 -7.67
C ASN A 126 -26.51 22.49 -6.66
N ASP A 127 -25.79 21.58 -6.02
CA ASP A 127 -25.02 21.84 -4.82
C ASP A 127 -23.53 22.05 -5.15
N VAL A 128 -22.87 22.85 -4.31
CA VAL A 128 -21.43 23.07 -4.37
C VAL A 128 -20.82 22.55 -3.09
N MET A 129 -19.98 21.53 -3.23
CA MET A 129 -19.31 20.87 -2.12
C MET A 129 -17.82 21.18 -2.18
N VAL A 130 -17.25 21.53 -1.04
CA VAL A 130 -15.86 21.98 -0.93
C VAL A 130 -15.20 21.18 0.16
N ASP A 131 -14.19 20.40 -0.19
CA ASP A 131 -13.18 19.96 0.77
C ASP A 131 -12.17 21.11 0.97
N ALA A 132 -12.12 21.62 2.19
CA ALA A 132 -11.17 22.62 2.67
C ALA A 132 -10.41 22.12 3.92
N GLY A 133 -10.56 20.82 4.25
CA GLY A 133 -10.01 20.14 5.41
C GLY A 133 -8.83 19.24 5.06
N ALA A 134 -8.56 18.26 5.92
CA ALA A 134 -7.53 17.24 5.70
C ALA A 134 -8.11 15.87 6.05
N GLY A 135 -7.69 14.78 5.44
CA GLY A 135 -8.28 13.45 5.72
C GLY A 135 -9.04 12.93 4.50
N LYS A 136 -9.70 11.77 4.65
CA LYS A 136 -10.43 11.14 3.55
C LYS A 136 -11.89 11.54 3.61
N ASP A 137 -12.30 12.42 2.71
CA ASP A 137 -13.66 12.93 2.68
C ASP A 137 -14.56 12.10 1.75
N LEU A 138 -15.83 11.97 2.12
CA LEU A 138 -16.83 11.21 1.35
C LEU A 138 -17.88 12.15 0.78
N PHE A 139 -17.94 12.24 -0.54
CA PHE A 139 -18.98 12.97 -1.27
C PHE A 139 -20.07 11.99 -1.71
N THR A 140 -21.22 12.01 -1.04
CA THR A 140 -22.30 11.05 -1.25
C THR A 140 -23.44 11.63 -2.07
N PHE A 141 -23.81 10.90 -3.12
CA PHE A 141 -24.82 11.30 -4.08
C PHE A 141 -25.99 10.32 -4.12
N ASN A 142 -27.19 10.82 -3.81
CA ASN A 142 -28.43 10.06 -3.85
C ASN A 142 -29.05 10.04 -5.25
N THR A 143 -29.90 9.04 -5.54
CA THR A 143 -30.61 8.99 -6.83
C THR A 143 -31.31 10.31 -7.15
N GLY A 144 -30.99 10.92 -8.29
CA GLY A 144 -31.60 12.18 -8.72
C GLY A 144 -31.03 13.45 -8.09
N PHE A 145 -29.75 13.46 -7.68
CA PHE A 145 -29.02 14.58 -7.06
C PHE A 145 -28.85 15.88 -7.89
N ALA A 146 -29.49 16.02 -9.04
CA ALA A 146 -29.32 17.19 -9.91
C ALA A 146 -27.86 17.45 -10.36
N LYS A 147 -27.41 18.72 -10.46
CA LYS A 147 -26.12 19.09 -11.05
C LYS A 147 -25.19 19.76 -10.04
N ASP A 148 -24.14 19.05 -9.66
CA ASP A 148 -23.30 19.42 -8.52
C ASP A 148 -21.85 19.69 -8.91
N VAL A 149 -21.13 20.40 -8.04
CA VAL A 149 -19.71 20.72 -8.20
C VAL A 149 -18.93 20.31 -6.95
N ILE A 150 -17.78 19.66 -7.14
CA ILE A 150 -16.84 19.35 -6.07
C ILE A 150 -15.56 20.17 -6.26
N TYR A 151 -15.16 20.91 -5.24
CA TYR A 151 -13.86 21.57 -5.12
C TYR A 151 -13.00 20.85 -4.06
N GLY A 152 -11.69 20.82 -4.28
CA GLY A 152 -10.73 20.32 -3.30
C GLY A 152 -10.49 18.80 -3.33
N PHE A 153 -11.16 18.05 -4.23
CA PHE A 153 -11.11 16.59 -4.27
C PHE A 153 -9.68 16.03 -4.36
N GLN A 154 -9.25 15.31 -3.33
CA GLN A 154 -7.96 14.66 -3.22
C GLN A 154 -8.00 13.28 -3.86
N VAL A 155 -7.20 13.05 -4.91
CA VAL A 155 -7.27 11.80 -5.69
C VAL A 155 -6.39 10.68 -5.11
N THR A 156 -5.27 11.02 -4.48
CA THR A 156 -4.24 10.05 -4.08
C THR A 156 -3.76 10.30 -2.65
N GLY A 157 -3.10 9.30 -2.05
CA GLY A 157 -2.50 9.39 -0.72
C GLY A 157 -3.43 8.99 0.42
N THR A 158 -2.98 9.20 1.66
CA THR A 158 -3.73 8.82 2.88
C THR A 158 -4.99 9.65 3.10
N ASN A 159 -5.15 10.74 2.35
CA ASN A 159 -6.30 11.63 2.36
C ASN A 159 -7.10 11.52 1.06
N ALA A 160 -6.95 10.45 0.28
CA ALA A 160 -7.72 10.27 -0.95
C ALA A 160 -9.22 10.22 -0.65
N ASP A 161 -9.95 11.14 -1.28
CA ASP A 161 -11.39 11.29 -1.18
C ASP A 161 -12.12 10.25 -2.00
N ARG A 162 -13.40 10.05 -1.66
CA ARG A 162 -14.28 9.13 -2.38
C ARG A 162 -15.60 9.76 -2.75
N ILE A 163 -16.01 9.52 -3.99
CA ILE A 163 -17.37 9.79 -4.46
C ILE A 163 -18.20 8.52 -4.28
N VAL A 164 -19.25 8.62 -3.49
CA VAL A 164 -20.14 7.49 -3.17
C VAL A 164 -21.48 7.67 -3.86
N PHE A 165 -21.91 6.68 -4.63
CA PHE A 165 -23.25 6.64 -5.19
C PHE A 165 -24.16 5.73 -4.36
N THR A 166 -25.44 6.06 -4.27
CA THR A 166 -26.45 5.14 -3.70
C THR A 166 -27.38 4.56 -4.77
N ASP A 167 -27.21 4.97 -6.03
CA ASP A 167 -27.96 4.42 -7.17
C ASP A 167 -27.39 3.07 -7.61
N PRO A 168 -28.18 1.97 -7.52
CA PRO A 168 -27.72 0.62 -7.87
C PRO A 168 -27.35 0.45 -9.35
N ASN A 169 -27.69 1.39 -10.24
CA ASN A 169 -27.34 1.27 -11.67
C ASN A 169 -25.85 1.48 -11.96
N TYR A 170 -25.06 1.97 -11.01
CA TYR A 170 -23.63 2.25 -11.17
C TYR A 170 -22.78 1.38 -10.24
N ALA A 171 -22.70 0.10 -10.57
CA ALA A 171 -22.17 -0.97 -9.73
C ALA A 171 -20.66 -1.20 -9.82
N SER A 172 -20.02 -0.69 -10.88
CA SER A 172 -18.59 -0.93 -11.17
C SER A 172 -17.89 0.35 -11.63
N PHE A 173 -16.58 0.43 -11.36
CA PHE A 173 -15.79 1.59 -11.79
C PHE A 173 -15.80 1.74 -13.31
N ALA A 174 -15.77 0.63 -14.07
CA ALA A 174 -15.85 0.67 -15.53
C ALA A 174 -17.14 1.34 -16.04
N GLN A 175 -18.28 1.11 -15.38
CA GLN A 175 -19.53 1.79 -15.72
C GLN A 175 -19.40 3.29 -15.48
N ILE A 176 -18.96 3.72 -14.29
CA ILE A 176 -18.74 5.14 -13.98
C ILE A 176 -17.73 5.77 -14.93
N GLN A 177 -16.64 5.08 -15.23
CA GLN A 177 -15.57 5.56 -16.10
C GLN A 177 -16.09 5.88 -17.51
N SER A 178 -17.05 5.10 -18.02
CA SER A 178 -17.69 5.38 -19.32
C SER A 178 -18.51 6.67 -19.35
N HIS A 179 -18.87 7.20 -18.18
CA HIS A 179 -19.61 8.46 -18.00
C HIS A 179 -18.70 9.66 -17.68
N LEU A 180 -17.38 9.45 -17.50
CA LEU A 180 -16.42 10.51 -17.20
C LEU A 180 -15.84 11.11 -18.48
N THR A 181 -15.74 12.45 -18.50
CA THR A 181 -15.11 13.19 -19.60
C THR A 181 -14.20 14.28 -19.04
N GLN A 182 -13.01 14.43 -19.61
CA GLN A 182 -12.13 15.56 -19.29
C GLN A 182 -12.69 16.84 -19.92
N GLN A 183 -12.84 17.90 -19.12
CA GLN A 183 -13.21 19.24 -19.54
C GLN A 183 -12.17 20.26 -19.04
N GLY A 184 -11.19 20.58 -19.89
CA GLY A 184 -10.08 21.43 -19.47
C GLY A 184 -9.30 20.78 -18.31
N SER A 185 -9.16 21.49 -17.20
CA SER A 185 -8.54 20.99 -15.96
C SER A 185 -9.49 20.20 -15.05
N ASP A 186 -10.76 20.04 -15.44
CA ASP A 186 -11.81 19.45 -14.61
C ASP A 186 -12.31 18.13 -15.22
N VAL A 187 -12.95 17.29 -14.41
CA VAL A 187 -13.63 16.07 -14.87
C VAL A 187 -15.14 16.24 -14.73
N LEU A 188 -15.88 15.99 -15.80
CA LEU A 188 -17.34 15.93 -15.77
C LEU A 188 -17.81 14.47 -15.77
N LEU A 189 -18.55 14.09 -14.75
CA LEU A 189 -19.34 12.86 -14.72
C LEU A 189 -20.77 13.16 -15.16
N THR A 190 -21.22 12.52 -16.24
CA THR A 190 -22.60 12.65 -16.75
C THR A 190 -23.35 11.34 -16.68
N LEU A 191 -24.13 11.16 -15.60
CA LEU A 191 -24.98 9.98 -15.42
C LEU A 191 -26.29 10.12 -16.21
N SER A 192 -26.87 11.32 -16.24
CA SER A 192 -28.01 11.67 -17.09
C SER A 192 -27.99 13.17 -17.43
N SER A 193 -28.97 13.65 -18.21
CA SER A 193 -29.11 15.08 -18.49
C SER A 193 -29.43 15.92 -17.24
N THR A 194 -29.98 15.28 -16.20
CA THR A 194 -30.33 15.91 -14.93
C THR A 194 -29.35 15.59 -13.81
N SER A 195 -28.57 14.51 -13.90
CA SER A 195 -27.62 14.09 -12.85
C SER A 195 -26.18 14.19 -13.34
N GLN A 196 -25.47 15.23 -12.91
CA GLN A 196 -24.10 15.54 -13.36
C GLN A 196 -23.23 16.02 -12.20
N ILE A 197 -21.96 15.63 -12.18
CA ILE A 197 -20.98 16.09 -11.18
C ILE A 197 -19.78 16.66 -11.91
N LEU A 198 -19.44 17.92 -11.61
CA LEU A 198 -18.22 18.55 -12.08
C LEU A 198 -17.16 18.54 -10.97
N ILE A 199 -16.08 17.79 -11.17
CA ILE A 199 -14.96 17.67 -10.23
C ILE A 199 -13.86 18.62 -10.67
N LYS A 200 -13.58 19.63 -9.86
CA LYS A 200 -12.70 20.74 -10.22
C LYS A 200 -11.23 20.39 -9.99
N GLY A 201 -10.38 20.69 -10.97
CA GLY A 201 -8.92 20.57 -10.84
C GLY A 201 -8.37 19.14 -10.84
N VAL A 202 -9.16 18.16 -11.30
CA VAL A 202 -8.78 16.74 -11.34
C VAL A 202 -8.48 16.30 -12.78
N SER A 203 -7.50 15.43 -12.94
CA SER A 203 -7.22 14.75 -14.21
C SER A 203 -7.97 13.42 -14.28
N LEU A 204 -8.63 13.14 -15.41
CA LEU A 204 -9.34 11.89 -15.64
C LEU A 204 -8.43 10.68 -15.49
N SER A 205 -7.15 10.78 -15.90
CA SER A 205 -6.19 9.68 -15.78
C SER A 205 -5.72 9.43 -14.34
N SER A 206 -5.99 10.35 -13.41
CA SER A 206 -5.66 10.17 -11.99
C SER A 206 -6.76 9.43 -11.22
N LEU A 207 -8.00 9.45 -11.71
CA LEU A 207 -9.12 8.79 -11.06
C LEU A 207 -9.04 7.27 -11.24
N THR A 208 -9.13 6.54 -10.14
CA THR A 208 -9.15 5.07 -10.11
C THR A 208 -10.39 4.56 -9.35
N ALA A 209 -10.58 3.24 -9.32
CA ALA A 209 -11.67 2.62 -8.57
C ALA A 209 -11.67 3.00 -7.08
N SER A 210 -10.50 3.25 -6.46
CA SER A 210 -10.43 3.63 -5.05
C SER A 210 -11.08 4.99 -4.76
N ASN A 211 -11.21 5.87 -5.77
CA ASN A 211 -11.88 7.17 -5.63
C ASN A 211 -13.40 7.08 -5.67
N PHE A 212 -13.96 5.88 -5.84
CA PHE A 212 -15.40 5.67 -5.89
C PHE A 212 -15.83 4.63 -4.87
N GLY A 213 -16.88 4.92 -4.11
CA GLY A 213 -17.61 3.94 -3.32
C GLY A 213 -18.88 3.57 -4.07
N LEU A 214 -18.91 2.39 -4.68
CA LEU A 214 -20.04 2.01 -5.54
C LEU A 214 -20.99 1.09 -4.79
N PRO A 215 -22.31 1.34 -4.87
CA PRO A 215 -23.29 0.40 -4.39
C PRO A 215 -23.24 -0.75 -5.39
N HIS A 216 -22.59 -1.86 -5.04
CA HIS A 216 -22.69 -3.03 -5.88
C HIS A 216 -24.04 -3.68 -5.57
N PRO A 217 -25.06 -3.55 -6.43
CA PRO A 217 -26.31 -4.22 -6.16
C PRO A 217 -26.05 -5.72 -6.23
N ALA A 218 -26.70 -6.48 -5.36
CA ALA A 218 -26.73 -7.94 -5.45
C ALA A 218 -27.42 -8.44 -6.74
N THR A 219 -28.09 -7.54 -7.47
CA THR A 219 -28.82 -7.88 -8.69
C THR A 219 -27.88 -8.27 -9.81
N GLY A 220 -28.05 -9.47 -10.35
CA GLY A 220 -27.26 -10.01 -11.46
C GLY A 220 -26.40 -11.22 -11.09
N TYR A 221 -26.18 -11.44 -9.79
CA TYR A 221 -25.53 -12.64 -9.28
C TYR A 221 -26.55 -13.71 -8.92
N VAL A 222 -26.21 -14.95 -9.24
CA VAL A 222 -27.00 -16.12 -8.84
C VAL A 222 -26.13 -17.08 -8.03
N ASP A 223 -26.74 -17.73 -7.05
CA ASP A 223 -26.13 -18.83 -6.32
C ASP A 223 -25.89 -20.04 -7.23
N PHE A 224 -25.27 -21.09 -6.67
CA PHE A 224 -24.97 -22.31 -7.41
C PHE A 224 -26.22 -23.00 -8.01
N ASN A 225 -27.40 -22.77 -7.43
CA ASN A 225 -28.67 -23.33 -7.90
C ASN A 225 -29.40 -22.41 -8.91
N GLY A 226 -28.82 -21.25 -9.23
CA GLY A 226 -29.42 -20.27 -10.13
C GLY A 226 -30.41 -19.32 -9.47
N ASN A 227 -30.50 -19.28 -8.13
CA ASN A 227 -31.33 -18.32 -7.40
C ASN A 227 -30.64 -16.96 -7.36
N ALA A 228 -31.38 -15.88 -7.63
CA ALA A 228 -30.82 -14.54 -7.52
C ALA A 228 -30.40 -14.23 -6.08
N MET A 229 -29.19 -13.69 -5.92
CA MET A 229 -28.75 -13.16 -4.63
C MET A 229 -29.54 -11.88 -4.32
N LEU A 230 -29.93 -11.72 -3.05
CA LEU A 230 -30.74 -10.59 -2.62
C LEU A 230 -29.87 -9.56 -1.89
N GLY A 231 -29.97 -8.31 -2.32
CA GLY A 231 -29.35 -7.16 -1.65
C GLY A 231 -30.32 -6.55 -0.65
N SER A 232 -29.80 -5.79 0.31
CA SER A 232 -30.67 -4.98 1.18
C SER A 232 -31.51 -4.03 0.34
N MET A 233 -32.79 -3.86 0.69
CA MET A 233 -33.61 -2.79 0.13
C MET A 233 -32.94 -1.41 0.29
N ALA A 234 -33.24 -0.50 -0.62
CA ALA A 234 -32.78 0.88 -0.53
C ALA A 234 -33.16 1.47 0.85
N PRO A 235 -32.18 2.03 1.60
CA PRO A 235 -32.46 2.62 2.89
C PRO A 235 -33.51 3.73 2.79
N THR A 236 -34.38 3.78 3.78
CA THR A 236 -35.35 4.86 4.00
C THR A 236 -35.02 5.67 5.26
N TYR A 237 -33.99 5.23 5.98
CA TYR A 237 -33.48 5.82 7.22
C TYR A 237 -31.96 5.72 7.25
N TRP A 238 -31.32 6.75 7.79
CA TRP A 238 -29.86 6.81 7.96
C TRP A 238 -29.54 7.25 9.38
N ALA A 239 -28.59 6.57 10.01
CA ALA A 239 -28.07 6.96 11.31
C ALA A 239 -26.57 6.71 11.41
N ASN A 240 -25.88 7.66 12.04
CA ASN A 240 -24.44 7.60 12.28
C ASN A 240 -24.17 7.65 13.78
N THR A 241 -23.05 7.07 14.23
CA THR A 241 -22.61 7.24 15.61
C THR A 241 -22.34 8.71 15.93
N THR A 242 -22.88 9.24 17.02
CA THR A 242 -22.70 10.63 17.47
C THR A 242 -21.74 10.77 18.65
N THR A 243 -21.26 9.66 19.22
CA THR A 243 -20.17 9.64 20.21
C THR A 243 -19.17 8.52 19.91
N VAL A 244 -17.91 8.69 20.34
CA VAL A 244 -16.84 7.68 20.23
C VAL A 244 -17.29 6.37 20.89
N GLY A 245 -17.20 5.24 20.17
CA GLY A 245 -17.55 3.92 20.70
C GLY A 245 -19.04 3.68 20.98
N GLN A 246 -19.95 4.48 20.39
CA GLN A 246 -21.39 4.33 20.62
C GLN A 246 -21.95 2.99 20.13
N THR A 247 -22.94 2.45 20.86
CA THR A 247 -23.89 1.47 20.32
C THR A 247 -25.05 2.17 19.61
N LEU A 248 -25.14 2.00 18.30
CA LEU A 248 -26.22 2.50 17.46
C LEU A 248 -27.20 1.37 17.14
N THR A 249 -28.45 1.51 17.61
CA THR A 249 -29.53 0.56 17.33
C THR A 249 -30.45 1.11 16.26
N GLY A 250 -30.72 0.29 15.25
CA GLY A 250 -31.58 0.58 14.13
C GLY A 250 -33.08 0.57 14.46
N VAL A 251 -33.88 0.89 13.45
CA VAL A 251 -35.33 1.07 13.51
C VAL A 251 -36.08 0.03 12.66
N ASP A 252 -37.39 -0.07 12.81
CA ASP A 252 -38.22 -1.07 12.12
C ASP A 252 -38.56 -0.66 10.66
N GLN A 253 -37.55 -0.32 9.86
CA GLN A 253 -37.65 -0.01 8.41
C GLN A 253 -36.30 -0.21 7.71
N ALA A 254 -36.26 -0.16 6.37
CA ALA A 254 -35.01 -0.27 5.62
C ALA A 254 -34.07 0.89 5.99
N GLU A 255 -32.83 0.60 6.34
CA GLU A 255 -31.94 1.57 6.98
C GLU A 255 -30.46 1.43 6.62
N SER A 256 -29.70 2.49 6.89
CA SER A 256 -28.25 2.53 6.79
C SER A 256 -27.66 3.03 8.11
N LEU A 257 -26.81 2.21 8.73
CA LEU A 257 -26.14 2.49 10.00
C LEU A 257 -24.64 2.64 9.76
N ARG A 258 -24.03 3.70 10.31
CA ARG A 258 -22.62 4.01 10.07
C ARG A 258 -21.85 4.38 11.34
N ASP A 259 -20.62 3.92 11.46
CA ASP A 259 -19.64 4.41 12.42
C ASP A 259 -18.85 5.60 11.85
N SER A 260 -18.77 6.70 12.60
CA SER A 260 -18.18 7.95 12.08
C SER A 260 -17.20 8.64 13.03
N LEU A 261 -17.09 8.22 14.29
CA LEU A 261 -16.29 8.91 15.31
C LEU A 261 -15.21 8.02 15.97
N GLY A 262 -14.86 6.89 15.35
CA GLY A 262 -13.87 5.94 15.89
C GLY A 262 -14.28 5.30 17.23
N GLY A 263 -13.29 4.76 17.97
CA GLY A 263 -13.53 3.94 19.17
C GLY A 263 -13.91 2.51 18.79
N SER A 264 -14.63 1.76 19.66
CA SER A 264 -15.15 0.42 19.34
C SER A 264 -16.68 0.42 19.31
N PRO A 265 -17.32 0.97 18.26
CA PRO A 265 -18.76 1.13 18.22
C PRO A 265 -19.47 -0.19 17.93
N THR A 266 -20.77 -0.25 18.21
CA THR A 266 -21.61 -1.40 17.90
C THR A 266 -22.80 -0.96 17.05
N LEU A 267 -22.94 -1.48 15.84
CA LEU A 267 -24.10 -1.21 14.98
C LEU A 267 -25.05 -2.41 15.04
N VAL A 268 -26.29 -2.18 15.45
CA VAL A 268 -27.31 -3.22 15.64
C VAL A 268 -28.47 -2.95 14.69
N ALA A 269 -28.79 -3.90 13.80
CA ALA A 269 -29.93 -3.77 12.88
C ALA A 269 -31.27 -3.72 13.63
N GLY A 270 -32.20 -2.94 13.12
CA GLY A 270 -33.62 -2.98 13.48
C GLY A 270 -34.40 -4.02 12.66
N LYS A 271 -35.73 -3.96 12.68
CA LYS A 271 -36.59 -4.87 11.89
C LYS A 271 -36.82 -4.31 10.48
N GLY A 272 -35.77 -4.37 9.67
CA GLY A 272 -35.77 -4.02 8.26
C GLY A 272 -34.45 -4.39 7.63
N ASP A 273 -34.39 -4.34 6.30
CA ASP A 273 -33.13 -4.55 5.59
C ASP A 273 -32.14 -3.45 5.98
N THR A 274 -30.95 -3.86 6.42
CA THR A 274 -29.98 -2.95 7.03
C THR A 274 -28.67 -2.96 6.25
N THR A 275 -28.19 -1.78 5.86
CA THR A 275 -26.83 -1.60 5.35
C THR A 275 -25.94 -1.01 6.45
N PHE A 276 -24.91 -1.74 6.85
CA PHE A 276 -23.90 -1.27 7.80
C PHE A 276 -22.70 -0.72 7.03
N SER A 277 -22.44 0.58 7.14
CA SER A 277 -21.20 1.19 6.64
C SER A 277 -20.17 1.16 7.76
N VAL A 278 -19.16 0.31 7.63
CA VAL A 278 -18.17 -0.01 8.67
C VAL A 278 -16.79 0.55 8.28
N ILE A 279 -16.47 1.70 8.84
CA ILE A 279 -15.23 2.46 8.60
C ILE A 279 -14.16 2.02 9.58
N SER A 280 -14.50 1.90 10.85
CA SER A 280 -13.54 1.58 11.91
C SER A 280 -13.32 0.06 11.99
N PRO A 281 -12.06 -0.42 12.02
CA PRO A 281 -11.73 -1.85 12.12
C PRO A 281 -12.15 -2.50 13.44
N THR A 282 -12.66 -1.69 14.36
CA THR A 282 -13.08 -2.05 15.71
C THR A 282 -14.59 -2.16 15.87
N THR A 283 -15.34 -1.96 14.80
CA THR A 283 -16.80 -1.93 14.84
C THR A 283 -17.38 -3.33 14.93
N THR A 284 -18.27 -3.52 15.90
CA THR A 284 -19.06 -4.74 16.04
C THR A 284 -20.38 -4.58 15.31
N VAL A 285 -20.71 -5.49 14.40
CA VAL A 285 -22.01 -5.54 13.72
C VAL A 285 -22.89 -6.62 14.31
N VAL A 286 -24.15 -6.30 14.54
CA VAL A 286 -25.18 -7.26 14.98
C VAL A 286 -26.33 -7.23 13.98
N GLY A 287 -26.36 -8.22 13.09
CA GLY A 287 -27.43 -8.37 12.10
C GLY A 287 -28.71 -8.93 12.72
N GLN A 288 -29.86 -8.57 12.13
CA GLN A 288 -31.17 -9.02 12.58
C GLN A 288 -31.66 -10.19 11.72
N ALA A 289 -32.00 -11.31 12.36
CA ALA A 289 -32.52 -12.48 11.67
C ALA A 289 -33.86 -12.19 10.97
N GLY A 290 -34.05 -12.78 9.78
CA GLY A 290 -35.27 -12.67 8.98
C GLY A 290 -35.29 -11.50 7.99
N PHE A 291 -34.25 -10.67 7.97
CA PHE A 291 -34.06 -9.53 7.05
C PHE A 291 -32.71 -9.61 6.35
N ILE A 292 -32.52 -8.84 5.27
CA ILE A 292 -31.25 -8.79 4.54
C ILE A 292 -30.35 -7.73 5.15
N ASN A 293 -29.22 -8.18 5.67
CA ASN A 293 -28.20 -7.34 6.28
C ASN A 293 -26.96 -7.36 5.38
N THR A 294 -26.51 -6.17 5.00
CA THR A 294 -25.36 -5.94 4.13
C THR A 294 -24.31 -5.13 4.90
N VAL A 295 -23.06 -5.58 4.91
CA VAL A 295 -21.93 -4.82 5.44
C VAL A 295 -21.13 -4.25 4.28
N VAL A 296 -20.80 -2.96 4.32
CA VAL A 296 -19.81 -2.31 3.48
C VAL A 296 -18.62 -1.96 4.37
N ALA A 297 -17.53 -2.70 4.25
CA ALA A 297 -16.34 -2.55 5.08
C ALA A 297 -15.18 -1.94 4.27
N TYR A 298 -14.40 -1.07 4.90
CA TYR A 298 -13.23 -0.43 4.29
C TYR A 298 -11.89 -1.06 4.74
N HIS A 299 -11.98 -2.22 5.39
CA HIS A 299 -10.90 -3.00 5.98
C HIS A 299 -11.31 -4.48 6.01
N SER A 300 -10.41 -5.37 6.40
CA SER A 300 -10.69 -6.80 6.55
C SER A 300 -11.84 -7.07 7.52
N PHE A 301 -12.85 -7.84 7.10
CA PHE A 301 -14.09 -8.02 7.86
C PHE A 301 -14.59 -9.47 7.81
N VAL A 302 -15.12 -9.94 8.93
CA VAL A 302 -15.74 -11.26 9.05
C VAL A 302 -17.22 -11.07 9.30
N LEU A 303 -18.04 -11.69 8.46
CA LEU A 303 -19.48 -11.59 8.63
C LEU A 303 -19.92 -12.25 9.95
N PRO A 304 -20.59 -11.52 10.85
CA PRO A 304 -21.21 -12.13 12.01
C PRO A 304 -22.44 -12.93 11.58
N SER A 305 -23.00 -13.73 12.50
CA SER A 305 -24.26 -14.43 12.25
C SER A 305 -25.38 -13.47 11.82
N ASN A 306 -26.31 -13.95 10.99
CA ASN A 306 -27.44 -13.18 10.46
C ASN A 306 -27.07 -12.05 9.49
N VAL A 307 -25.82 -11.94 9.04
CA VAL A 307 -25.43 -11.01 7.96
C VAL A 307 -25.21 -11.80 6.67
N GLN A 308 -25.84 -11.35 5.58
CA GLN A 308 -25.86 -12.09 4.32
C GLN A 308 -24.82 -11.56 3.35
N ASN A 309 -24.62 -10.24 3.29
CA ASN A 309 -23.82 -9.64 2.24
C ASN A 309 -22.63 -8.87 2.82
N LEU A 310 -21.48 -8.97 2.16
CA LEU A 310 -20.29 -8.19 2.43
C LEU A 310 -19.83 -7.50 1.14
N THR A 311 -19.50 -6.23 1.24
CA THR A 311 -18.75 -5.49 0.22
C THR A 311 -17.46 -4.99 0.87
N LEU A 312 -16.32 -5.44 0.36
CA LEU A 312 -15.01 -4.90 0.70
C LEU A 312 -14.73 -3.73 -0.24
N ALA A 313 -14.72 -2.53 0.32
CA ALA A 313 -14.46 -1.29 -0.41
C ALA A 313 -13.02 -0.79 -0.23
N GLY A 314 -12.25 -1.39 0.67
CA GLY A 314 -10.80 -1.14 0.86
C GLY A 314 -9.96 -2.04 -0.04
N ALA A 315 -8.72 -1.66 -0.31
CA ALA A 315 -7.75 -2.50 -1.02
C ALA A 315 -7.01 -3.44 -0.06
N SER A 316 -6.49 -4.55 -0.60
CA SER A 316 -5.71 -5.56 0.11
C SER A 316 -6.37 -6.07 1.40
N SER A 317 -7.70 -6.19 1.37
CA SER A 317 -8.55 -6.52 2.49
C SER A 317 -9.00 -7.98 2.46
N THR A 318 -9.25 -8.57 3.63
CA THR A 318 -9.76 -9.94 3.75
C THR A 318 -11.23 -9.95 4.15
N GLY A 319 -12.10 -10.51 3.31
CA GLY A 319 -13.52 -10.71 3.61
C GLY A 319 -13.79 -12.18 3.90
N THR A 320 -14.38 -12.49 5.07
CA THR A 320 -14.72 -13.87 5.44
C THR A 320 -16.22 -14.03 5.62
N GLY A 321 -16.81 -14.99 4.90
CA GLY A 321 -18.20 -15.39 5.06
C GLY A 321 -18.47 -16.18 6.34
N ASN A 322 -19.76 -16.39 6.62
CA ASN A 322 -20.27 -17.15 7.75
C ASN A 322 -20.90 -18.47 7.26
N SER A 323 -21.85 -19.01 8.03
CA SER A 323 -22.52 -20.27 7.68
C SER A 323 -23.77 -20.10 6.81
N LEU A 324 -24.13 -18.87 6.45
CA LEU A 324 -25.22 -18.56 5.53
C LEU A 324 -24.68 -18.55 4.10
N SER A 325 -25.57 -18.62 3.11
CA SER A 325 -25.24 -18.30 1.73
C SER A 325 -24.94 -16.81 1.58
N ASN A 326 -23.66 -16.46 1.56
CA ASN A 326 -23.22 -15.08 1.51
C ASN A 326 -23.02 -14.57 0.08
N LEU A 327 -23.23 -13.27 -0.12
CA LEU A 327 -22.70 -12.54 -1.27
C LEU A 327 -21.52 -11.70 -0.79
N ILE A 328 -20.31 -12.01 -1.24
CA ILE A 328 -19.09 -11.27 -0.90
C ILE A 328 -18.53 -10.63 -2.15
N ILE A 329 -18.41 -9.31 -2.15
CA ILE A 329 -17.94 -8.50 -3.28
C ILE A 329 -16.68 -7.76 -2.86
N ALA A 330 -15.56 -8.07 -3.51
CA ALA A 330 -14.31 -7.32 -3.41
C ALA A 330 -14.28 -6.23 -4.49
N GLN A 331 -14.09 -4.97 -4.09
CA GLN A 331 -13.93 -3.84 -5.01
C GLN A 331 -12.51 -3.25 -4.96
N GLY A 332 -11.71 -3.68 -3.98
CA GLY A 332 -10.36 -3.20 -3.75
C GLY A 332 -9.37 -3.76 -4.75
N ALA A 333 -8.08 -3.57 -4.46
CA ALA A 333 -7.04 -4.27 -5.20
C ALA A 333 -6.30 -5.30 -4.37
N GLY A 334 -6.19 -6.52 -4.89
CA GLY A 334 -5.49 -7.64 -4.25
C GLY A 334 -6.16 -8.12 -2.96
N ASP A 335 -7.47 -8.30 -2.98
CA ASP A 335 -8.28 -8.73 -1.85
C ASP A 335 -8.24 -10.26 -1.65
N THR A 336 -8.55 -10.70 -0.42
CA THR A 336 -8.72 -12.12 -0.09
C THR A 336 -10.16 -12.38 0.30
N ILE A 337 -10.86 -13.23 -0.43
CA ILE A 337 -12.24 -13.62 -0.17
C ILE A 337 -12.27 -15.06 0.34
N VAL A 338 -12.77 -15.27 1.55
CA VAL A 338 -12.88 -16.58 2.19
C VAL A 338 -14.37 -16.96 2.24
N ALA A 339 -14.75 -18.02 1.52
CA ALA A 339 -16.15 -18.35 1.22
C ALA A 339 -17.05 -18.41 2.46
N GLY A 340 -16.68 -19.26 3.43
CA GLY A 340 -17.57 -19.63 4.53
C GLY A 340 -17.91 -21.12 4.45
N THR A 341 -18.97 -21.54 5.14
CA THR A 341 -19.50 -22.91 5.02
C THR A 341 -20.86 -22.94 4.30
N GLY A 342 -21.34 -21.79 3.83
CA GLY A 342 -22.58 -21.65 3.09
C GLY A 342 -22.41 -22.00 1.62
N ASN A 343 -23.49 -21.84 0.85
CA ASN A 343 -23.38 -21.78 -0.61
C ASN A 343 -23.18 -20.32 -0.98
N ASP A 344 -21.94 -19.92 -1.16
CA ASP A 344 -21.52 -18.53 -1.22
C ASP A 344 -21.32 -18.06 -2.66
N VAL A 345 -21.53 -16.77 -2.89
CA VAL A 345 -21.24 -16.10 -4.16
C VAL A 345 -20.14 -15.09 -3.91
N LEU A 346 -18.99 -15.33 -4.52
CA LEU A 346 -17.77 -14.55 -4.36
C LEU A 346 -17.52 -13.78 -5.65
N VAL A 347 -17.33 -12.49 -5.54
CA VAL A 347 -17.23 -11.59 -6.69
C VAL A 347 -15.96 -10.76 -6.54
N ASP A 348 -15.06 -10.91 -7.50
CA ASP A 348 -14.07 -9.87 -7.79
C ASP A 348 -14.71 -8.83 -8.73
N ALA A 349 -14.80 -7.59 -8.26
CA ALA A 349 -15.22 -6.41 -9.00
C ALA A 349 -14.11 -5.32 -9.02
N GLY A 350 -12.92 -5.67 -8.53
CA GLY A 350 -11.76 -4.82 -8.32
C GLY A 350 -10.68 -4.99 -9.38
N ALA A 351 -9.45 -4.66 -9.02
CA ALA A 351 -8.27 -4.82 -9.89
C ALA A 351 -7.16 -5.52 -9.10
N GLY A 352 -6.12 -6.04 -9.74
CA GLY A 352 -5.04 -6.70 -9.01
C GLY A 352 -5.28 -8.19 -8.83
N HIS A 353 -4.47 -8.83 -7.98
CA HIS A 353 -4.43 -10.28 -7.84
C HIS A 353 -5.25 -10.73 -6.64
N ASP A 354 -6.45 -11.26 -6.87
CA ASP A 354 -7.37 -11.62 -5.79
C ASP A 354 -7.30 -13.11 -5.41
N LEU A 355 -7.47 -13.40 -4.12
CA LEU A 355 -7.40 -14.76 -3.56
C LEU A 355 -8.79 -15.25 -3.13
N PHE A 356 -9.31 -16.29 -3.78
CA PHE A 356 -10.55 -16.97 -3.40
C PHE A 356 -10.25 -18.23 -2.58
N THR A 357 -10.41 -18.14 -1.27
CA THR A 357 -10.02 -19.21 -0.33
C THR A 357 -11.20 -20.08 0.09
N PHE A 358 -11.03 -21.38 -0.06
CA PHE A 358 -12.02 -22.42 0.28
C PHE A 358 -11.43 -23.39 1.31
N ASN A 359 -12.00 -23.38 2.51
CA ASN A 359 -11.59 -24.25 3.61
C ASN A 359 -12.33 -25.59 3.58
N PRO A 360 -11.74 -26.68 4.11
CA PRO A 360 -12.41 -27.97 4.23
C PRO A 360 -13.83 -27.84 4.78
N GLY A 361 -14.80 -28.42 4.08
CA GLY A 361 -16.21 -28.35 4.45
C GLY A 361 -16.99 -27.14 3.89
N PHE A 362 -16.39 -26.34 3.00
CA PHE A 362 -17.16 -25.40 2.17
C PHE A 362 -18.22 -26.14 1.34
N ALA A 363 -19.32 -25.44 1.02
CA ALA A 363 -20.44 -26.06 0.31
C ALA A 363 -20.34 -25.81 -1.21
N LYS A 364 -21.40 -25.28 -1.83
CA LYS A 364 -21.45 -25.07 -3.29
C LYS A 364 -21.40 -23.59 -3.60
N ASP A 365 -20.25 -23.16 -4.11
CA ASP A 365 -19.94 -21.75 -4.23
C ASP A 365 -19.80 -21.32 -5.70
N VAL A 366 -19.99 -20.04 -5.94
CA VAL A 366 -19.88 -19.44 -7.28
C VAL A 366 -18.87 -18.30 -7.24
N VAL A 367 -17.94 -18.28 -8.19
CA VAL A 367 -16.94 -17.23 -8.36
C VAL A 367 -17.25 -16.43 -9.63
N TYR A 368 -17.39 -15.11 -9.48
CA TYR A 368 -17.51 -14.14 -10.56
C TYR A 368 -16.27 -13.24 -10.61
N GLY A 369 -15.94 -12.74 -11.80
CA GLY A 369 -14.84 -11.78 -11.99
C GLY A 369 -13.46 -12.40 -12.20
N PHE A 370 -13.31 -13.72 -11.98
CA PHE A 370 -12.03 -14.42 -11.96
C PHE A 370 -11.13 -14.13 -13.18
N GLN A 371 -10.01 -13.47 -12.93
CA GLN A 371 -8.98 -13.14 -13.91
C GLN A 371 -7.96 -14.27 -14.04
N VAL A 372 -7.81 -14.83 -15.24
CA VAL A 372 -6.98 -16.04 -15.43
C VAL A 372 -5.48 -15.72 -15.62
N SER A 373 -5.13 -14.52 -16.10
CA SER A 373 -3.76 -14.22 -16.55
C SER A 373 -3.42 -12.74 -16.44
N GLY A 374 -2.12 -12.43 -16.40
CA GLY A 374 -1.60 -11.05 -16.31
C GLY A 374 -1.16 -10.69 -14.90
N THR A 375 -0.83 -9.42 -14.68
CA THR A 375 -0.44 -8.85 -13.36
C THR A 375 -1.65 -8.60 -12.44
N ALA A 376 -2.78 -9.23 -12.74
CA ALA A 376 -4.02 -9.21 -11.98
C ALA A 376 -4.67 -10.60 -12.06
N ALA A 377 -3.86 -11.66 -12.20
CA ALA A 377 -4.35 -13.03 -12.27
C ALA A 377 -4.74 -13.56 -10.89
N ASP A 378 -5.98 -13.99 -10.75
CA ASP A 378 -6.53 -14.48 -9.48
C ASP A 378 -6.12 -15.92 -9.19
N ARG A 379 -6.24 -16.30 -7.91
CA ARG A 379 -6.05 -17.68 -7.47
C ARG A 379 -7.24 -18.21 -6.69
N ILE A 380 -7.55 -19.48 -6.95
CA ILE A 380 -8.38 -20.30 -6.07
C ILE A 380 -7.46 -21.01 -5.08
N VAL A 381 -7.60 -20.71 -3.79
CA VAL A 381 -6.84 -21.33 -2.71
C VAL A 381 -7.68 -22.43 -2.09
N LEU A 382 -7.24 -23.69 -2.22
CA LEU A 382 -7.86 -24.85 -1.60
C LEU A 382 -7.00 -25.32 -0.43
N THR A 383 -7.53 -25.24 0.79
CA THR A 383 -6.78 -25.67 1.97
C THR A 383 -7.00 -27.14 2.34
N ASP A 384 -7.75 -27.89 1.51
CA ASP A 384 -7.93 -29.35 1.65
C ASP A 384 -6.69 -30.11 1.14
N PRO A 385 -5.96 -30.85 2.00
CA PRO A 385 -4.74 -31.56 1.62
C PRO A 385 -4.96 -32.73 0.63
N ASN A 386 -6.20 -33.13 0.37
CA ASN A 386 -6.50 -34.16 -0.62
C ASN A 386 -6.26 -33.70 -2.08
N PHE A 387 -6.18 -32.39 -2.31
CA PHE A 387 -5.99 -31.78 -3.62
C PHE A 387 -4.62 -31.12 -3.72
N ALA A 388 -3.58 -31.94 -3.73
CA ALA A 388 -2.17 -31.56 -3.66
C ALA A 388 -1.59 -30.99 -4.98
N SER A 389 -2.20 -31.28 -6.12
CA SER A 389 -1.60 -30.96 -7.40
C SER A 389 -2.61 -30.43 -8.40
N PHE A 390 -2.14 -29.54 -9.28
CA PHE A 390 -2.96 -29.05 -10.39
C PHE A 390 -3.47 -30.20 -11.28
N ALA A 391 -2.71 -31.28 -11.45
CA ALA A 391 -3.18 -32.45 -12.20
C ALA A 391 -4.43 -33.11 -11.56
N GLN A 392 -4.47 -33.19 -10.22
CA GLN A 392 -5.66 -33.64 -9.51
C GLN A 392 -6.82 -32.65 -9.70
N ILE A 393 -6.59 -31.35 -9.54
CA ILE A 393 -7.61 -30.33 -9.79
C ILE A 393 -8.16 -30.44 -11.20
N GLN A 394 -7.27 -30.54 -12.19
CA GLN A 394 -7.61 -30.63 -13.60
C GLN A 394 -8.53 -31.82 -13.90
N SER A 395 -8.34 -32.96 -13.23
CA SER A 395 -9.24 -34.12 -13.36
C SER A 395 -10.64 -33.92 -12.79
N HIS A 396 -10.84 -32.90 -11.95
CA HIS A 396 -12.12 -32.53 -11.34
C HIS A 396 -12.77 -31.30 -12.01
N LEU A 397 -12.11 -30.69 -13.00
CA LEU A 397 -12.67 -29.59 -13.79
C LEU A 397 -13.57 -30.13 -14.90
N THR A 398 -14.78 -29.57 -14.99
CA THR A 398 -15.73 -29.84 -16.08
C THR A 398 -16.22 -28.54 -16.67
N GLN A 399 -16.13 -28.39 -18.00
CA GLN A 399 -16.70 -27.24 -18.70
C GLN A 399 -18.24 -27.31 -18.69
N GLN A 400 -18.89 -26.22 -18.33
CA GLN A 400 -20.35 -26.04 -18.38
C GLN A 400 -20.69 -24.76 -19.15
N GLY A 401 -20.95 -24.89 -20.46
CA GLY A 401 -21.15 -23.70 -21.31
C GLY A 401 -19.90 -22.82 -21.31
N SER A 402 -20.03 -21.55 -20.95
CA SER A 402 -18.92 -20.60 -20.76
C SER A 402 -18.21 -20.73 -19.41
N ASP A 403 -18.76 -21.52 -18.48
CA ASP A 403 -18.32 -21.59 -17.09
C ASP A 403 -17.53 -22.87 -16.83
N THR A 404 -16.76 -22.90 -15.75
CA THR A 404 -16.01 -24.08 -15.32
C THR A 404 -16.49 -24.54 -13.94
N LEU A 405 -16.86 -25.80 -13.83
CA LEU A 405 -17.21 -26.43 -12.55
C LEU A 405 -16.01 -27.24 -12.03
N LEU A 406 -15.54 -26.92 -10.82
CA LEU A 406 -14.64 -27.75 -10.05
C LEU A 406 -15.46 -28.55 -9.03
N THR A 407 -15.49 -29.89 -9.17
CA THR A 407 -16.20 -30.78 -8.25
C THR A 407 -15.22 -31.54 -7.38
N LEU A 408 -15.02 -31.08 -6.14
CA LEU A 408 -14.15 -31.78 -5.18
C LEU A 408 -14.90 -32.94 -4.51
N SER A 409 -16.19 -32.75 -4.23
CA SER A 409 -17.09 -33.79 -3.74
C SER A 409 -18.53 -33.50 -4.13
N SER A 410 -19.50 -34.35 -3.72
CA SER A 410 -20.92 -34.06 -3.93
C SER A 410 -21.43 -32.84 -3.17
N THR A 411 -20.73 -32.43 -2.10
CA THR A 411 -21.09 -31.31 -1.23
C THR A 411 -20.20 -30.09 -1.41
N SER A 412 -18.97 -30.25 -1.91
CA SER A 412 -17.99 -29.18 -2.08
C SER A 412 -17.70 -28.95 -3.56
N GLN A 413 -18.24 -27.87 -4.11
CA GLN A 413 -18.17 -27.55 -5.54
C GLN A 413 -17.96 -26.05 -5.75
N ILE A 414 -17.16 -25.68 -6.76
CA ILE A 414 -16.90 -24.28 -7.12
C ILE A 414 -17.27 -24.09 -8.59
N LEU A 415 -18.21 -23.18 -8.87
CA LEU A 415 -18.57 -22.79 -10.22
C LEU A 415 -17.91 -21.45 -10.56
N ILE A 416 -16.93 -21.48 -11.47
CA ILE A 416 -16.19 -20.31 -11.92
C ILE A 416 -16.86 -19.77 -13.19
N LYS A 417 -17.44 -18.58 -13.09
CA LYS A 417 -18.28 -17.99 -14.13
C LYS A 417 -17.42 -17.35 -15.22
N GLY A 418 -17.74 -17.63 -16.48
CA GLY A 418 -17.09 -17.02 -17.65
C GLY A 418 -15.66 -17.49 -17.92
N VAL A 419 -15.16 -18.51 -17.21
CA VAL A 419 -13.81 -19.04 -17.35
C VAL A 419 -13.83 -20.39 -18.06
N SER A 420 -12.92 -20.59 -19.00
CA SER A 420 -12.72 -21.88 -19.66
C SER A 420 -11.81 -22.80 -18.84
N ALA A 421 -12.18 -24.08 -18.75
CA ALA A 421 -11.39 -25.07 -18.02
C ALA A 421 -9.98 -25.24 -18.61
N THR A 422 -9.82 -25.00 -19.92
CA THR A 422 -8.53 -25.09 -20.61
C THR A 422 -7.65 -23.86 -20.46
N SER A 423 -8.19 -22.72 -20.01
CA SER A 423 -7.38 -21.52 -19.74
C SER A 423 -6.76 -21.54 -18.35
N LEU A 424 -7.33 -22.31 -17.42
CA LEU A 424 -6.81 -22.46 -16.07
C LEU A 424 -5.48 -23.23 -16.07
N THR A 425 -4.53 -22.73 -15.29
CA THR A 425 -3.19 -23.30 -15.12
C THR A 425 -2.87 -23.48 -13.64
N ALA A 426 -1.72 -24.10 -13.32
CA ALA A 426 -1.27 -24.24 -11.93
C ALA A 426 -1.14 -22.89 -11.21
N ALA A 427 -0.78 -21.81 -11.92
CA ALA A 427 -0.66 -20.48 -11.33
C ALA A 427 -2.00 -19.89 -10.83
N ASN A 428 -3.13 -20.45 -11.26
CA ASN A 428 -4.47 -20.05 -10.80
C ASN A 428 -4.92 -20.78 -9.52
N PHE A 429 -4.07 -21.63 -8.94
CA PHE A 429 -4.42 -22.43 -7.77
C PHE A 429 -3.33 -22.36 -6.70
N GLY A 430 -3.71 -21.95 -5.49
CA GLY A 430 -2.95 -22.21 -4.27
C GLY A 430 -3.45 -23.50 -3.64
N LEU A 431 -2.59 -24.50 -3.46
CA LEU A 431 -3.01 -25.84 -3.00
C LEU A 431 -2.32 -26.21 -1.70
N ALA A 432 -3.10 -26.70 -0.72
CA ALA A 432 -2.53 -27.37 0.44
C ALA A 432 -1.76 -28.61 0.00
N GLN A 433 -0.43 -28.52 0.07
CA GLN A 433 0.43 -29.66 -0.22
C GLN A 433 0.42 -30.62 0.98
N PRO A 434 0.13 -31.92 0.79
CA PRO A 434 0.21 -32.89 1.86
C PRO A 434 1.67 -32.99 2.29
N MET A 435 1.94 -32.58 3.52
CA MET A 435 3.28 -32.46 4.09
C MET A 435 4.08 -33.78 4.01
N THR A 436 3.38 -34.92 3.99
CA THR A 436 3.97 -36.26 3.87
C THR A 436 4.58 -36.57 2.49
N SER A 437 4.36 -35.72 1.50
CA SER A 437 4.98 -35.84 0.16
C SER A 437 6.40 -35.29 0.09
N TYR A 438 6.77 -34.43 1.04
CA TYR A 438 8.11 -33.85 1.14
C TYR A 438 8.97 -34.66 2.10
N GLN A 439 10.25 -34.80 1.75
CA GLN A 439 11.20 -35.60 2.52
C GLN A 439 12.40 -34.75 2.91
N ASP A 440 12.93 -35.02 4.11
CA ASP A 440 14.23 -34.53 4.52
C ASP A 440 15.35 -35.15 3.66
N ILE A 441 16.58 -34.68 3.88
CA ILE A 441 17.74 -35.12 3.10
C ILE A 441 18.02 -36.63 3.23
N ASN A 442 17.54 -37.25 4.32
CA ASN A 442 17.69 -38.68 4.61
C ASN A 442 16.52 -39.52 4.05
N GLY A 443 15.55 -38.90 3.38
CA GLY A 443 14.38 -39.56 2.80
C GLY A 443 13.25 -39.83 3.81
N HIS A 444 13.27 -39.23 5.00
CA HIS A 444 12.15 -39.30 5.93
C HIS A 444 11.05 -38.31 5.52
N ALA A 445 9.80 -38.76 5.47
CA ALA A 445 8.68 -37.88 5.18
C ALA A 445 8.47 -36.86 6.31
N MET A 446 8.22 -35.60 5.94
CA MET A 446 7.87 -34.55 6.88
C MET A 446 6.49 -34.80 7.48
N ALA A 447 6.34 -34.54 8.77
CA ALA A 447 5.10 -34.79 9.48
C ALA A 447 4.13 -33.62 9.31
N GLY A 448 2.92 -33.91 8.82
CA GLY A 448 1.82 -32.95 8.83
C GLY A 448 0.98 -33.05 10.11
N SER A 449 0.38 -31.93 10.52
CA SER A 449 -0.63 -31.93 11.58
C SER A 449 -1.79 -32.87 11.22
N MET A 450 -2.30 -33.61 12.20
CA MET A 450 -3.54 -34.35 12.06
C MET A 450 -4.69 -33.43 11.63
N ALA A 451 -5.66 -34.00 10.89
CA ALA A 451 -6.85 -33.26 10.49
C ALA A 451 -7.58 -32.71 11.73
N PRO A 452 -7.89 -31.40 11.77
CA PRO A 452 -8.63 -30.82 12.88
C PRO A 452 -9.98 -31.51 13.08
N VAL A 453 -10.36 -31.71 14.34
CA VAL A 453 -11.72 -32.12 14.73
C VAL A 453 -12.48 -30.98 15.44
N TYR A 454 -11.80 -29.86 15.67
CA TYR A 454 -12.34 -28.65 16.29
C TYR A 454 -11.84 -27.40 15.55
N TRP A 455 -12.72 -26.39 15.40
CA TRP A 455 -12.40 -25.11 14.76
C TRP A 455 -12.86 -23.96 15.65
N ALA A 456 -12.00 -22.95 15.83
CA ALA A 456 -12.34 -21.72 16.55
C ALA A 456 -11.74 -20.49 15.86
N ASN A 457 -12.54 -19.41 15.77
CA ASN A 457 -12.14 -18.14 15.19
C ASN A 457 -12.22 -17.03 16.24
N THR A 458 -11.38 -16.00 16.13
CA THR A 458 -11.49 -14.84 17.02
C THR A 458 -12.79 -14.10 16.73
N THR A 459 -13.60 -13.85 17.74
CA THR A 459 -14.88 -13.13 17.66
C THR A 459 -14.79 -11.68 18.14
N THR A 460 -13.66 -11.27 18.70
CA THR A 460 -13.37 -9.88 19.08
C THR A 460 -11.93 -9.51 18.73
N LEU A 461 -11.65 -8.21 18.52
CA LEU A 461 -10.28 -7.70 18.30
C LEU A 461 -9.33 -8.12 19.42
N GLY A 462 -8.11 -8.52 19.04
CA GLY A 462 -7.04 -8.84 20.00
C GLY A 462 -7.35 -10.01 20.93
N GLN A 463 -8.36 -10.82 20.61
CA GLN A 463 -8.77 -11.93 21.44
C GLN A 463 -7.64 -12.96 21.59
N THR A 464 -7.47 -13.46 22.81
CA THR A 464 -6.73 -14.70 23.05
C THR A 464 -7.65 -15.89 22.87
N LEU A 465 -7.33 -16.78 21.92
CA LEU A 465 -7.94 -18.11 21.80
C LEU A 465 -7.05 -19.13 22.46
N THR A 466 -7.65 -20.06 23.20
CA THR A 466 -6.96 -21.20 23.80
C THR A 466 -7.63 -22.48 23.36
N GLY A 467 -6.82 -23.38 22.82
CA GLY A 467 -7.21 -24.64 22.25
C GLY A 467 -7.54 -25.73 23.26
N LEU A 468 -8.04 -26.84 22.75
CA LEU A 468 -8.54 -28.01 23.49
C LEU A 468 -7.53 -29.17 23.49
N ASN A 469 -7.90 -30.34 24.01
CA ASN A 469 -7.00 -31.50 24.07
C ASN A 469 -7.20 -32.46 22.89
N GLU A 470 -7.45 -31.94 21.69
CA GLU A 470 -7.75 -32.70 20.45
C GLU A 470 -7.10 -31.97 19.25
N PRO A 471 -6.92 -32.63 18.09
CA PRO A 471 -6.51 -31.93 16.87
C PRO A 471 -7.45 -30.77 16.52
N GLU A 472 -6.91 -29.59 16.25
CA GLU A 472 -7.72 -28.37 16.16
C GLU A 472 -7.19 -27.34 15.16
N SER A 473 -8.07 -26.41 14.79
CA SER A 473 -7.76 -25.27 13.95
C SER A 473 -8.16 -23.98 14.67
N LEU A 474 -7.19 -23.12 14.96
CA LEU A 474 -7.41 -21.81 15.58
C LEU A 474 -7.11 -20.73 14.56
N ARG A 475 -8.01 -19.78 14.37
CA ARG A 475 -7.90 -18.73 13.35
C ARG A 475 -8.11 -17.35 13.95
N ASP A 476 -7.21 -16.42 13.64
CA ASP A 476 -7.50 -15.01 13.83
C ASP A 476 -8.36 -14.50 12.68
N SER A 477 -9.26 -13.56 12.95
CA SER A 477 -10.24 -13.14 11.94
C SER A 477 -10.59 -11.66 12.00
N LEU A 478 -10.29 -10.98 13.12
CA LEU A 478 -10.70 -9.59 13.31
C LEU A 478 -9.52 -8.61 13.53
N GLY A 479 -8.26 -9.08 13.52
CA GLY A 479 -7.08 -8.24 13.77
C GLY A 479 -6.88 -7.89 15.26
N GLY A 480 -6.13 -6.80 15.53
CA GLY A 480 -5.93 -6.26 16.88
C GLY A 480 -4.88 -6.97 17.75
N SER A 481 -3.87 -7.61 17.13
CA SER A 481 -2.82 -8.39 17.82
C SER A 481 -3.35 -9.55 18.67
N PRO A 482 -4.11 -10.48 18.08
CA PRO A 482 -4.67 -11.62 18.80
C PRO A 482 -3.58 -12.62 19.21
N THR A 483 -3.93 -13.50 20.14
CA THR A 483 -3.03 -14.58 20.60
C THR A 483 -3.71 -15.93 20.40
N LEU A 484 -3.11 -16.83 19.62
CA LEU A 484 -3.60 -18.18 19.41
C LEU A 484 -2.73 -19.17 20.19
N ILE A 485 -3.32 -19.84 21.18
CA ILE A 485 -2.63 -20.79 22.06
C ILE A 485 -3.17 -22.19 21.76
N GLY A 486 -2.36 -23.06 21.17
CA GLY A 486 -2.74 -24.46 20.92
C GLY A 486 -2.85 -25.25 22.21
N GLY A 487 -3.76 -26.22 22.23
CA GLY A 487 -3.93 -27.14 23.35
C GLY A 487 -3.11 -28.43 23.19
N LYS A 488 -3.58 -29.53 23.79
CA LYS A 488 -2.88 -30.83 23.77
C LYS A 488 -3.34 -31.66 22.58
N GLY A 489 -2.82 -31.33 21.41
CA GLY A 489 -3.10 -31.97 20.14
C GLY A 489 -2.41 -31.21 19.00
N ASP A 490 -2.34 -31.82 17.83
CA ASP A 490 -1.83 -31.15 16.63
C ASP A 490 -2.72 -29.94 16.33
N THR A 491 -2.12 -28.75 16.32
CA THR A 491 -2.84 -27.50 16.11
C THR A 491 -2.44 -26.86 14.78
N THR A 492 -3.44 -26.51 13.97
CA THR A 492 -3.29 -25.64 12.80
C THR A 492 -3.68 -24.22 13.17
N PHE A 493 -2.72 -23.30 13.14
CA PHE A 493 -2.94 -21.88 13.36
C PHE A 493 -3.10 -21.17 12.03
N SER A 494 -4.28 -20.64 11.73
CA SER A 494 -4.50 -19.78 10.57
C SER A 494 -4.29 -18.32 10.99
N VAL A 495 -3.23 -17.69 10.47
CA VAL A 495 -2.77 -16.35 10.85
C VAL A 495 -2.96 -15.39 9.67
N ILE A 496 -3.88 -14.45 9.82
CA ILE A 496 -4.25 -13.42 8.85
C ILE A 496 -3.58 -12.09 9.23
N SER A 497 -3.57 -11.74 10.52
CA SER A 497 -2.98 -10.49 10.98
C SER A 497 -1.46 -10.61 11.14
N PRO A 498 -0.69 -9.61 10.69
CA PRO A 498 0.78 -9.59 10.88
C PRO A 498 1.20 -9.46 12.34
N THR A 499 0.27 -9.19 13.25
CA THR A 499 0.55 -8.97 14.69
C THR A 499 0.11 -10.13 15.58
N THR A 500 -0.30 -11.26 14.99
CA THR A 500 -0.81 -12.40 15.74
C THR A 500 0.30 -13.18 16.40
N ALA A 501 0.19 -13.34 17.72
CA ALA A 501 1.09 -14.18 18.49
C ALA A 501 0.59 -15.63 18.49
N VAL A 502 1.48 -16.59 18.22
CA VAL A 502 1.16 -18.03 18.27
C VAL A 502 1.96 -18.68 19.40
N THR A 503 1.32 -19.56 20.17
CA THR A 503 1.97 -20.41 21.16
C THR A 503 1.52 -21.85 20.98
N ALA A 504 2.46 -22.73 20.66
CA ALA A 504 2.20 -24.15 20.45
C ALA A 504 2.76 -25.02 21.60
N GLN A 505 2.09 -26.13 21.88
CA GLN A 505 2.55 -27.11 22.86
C GLN A 505 3.59 -28.05 22.26
N SER A 506 4.65 -28.35 23.02
CA SER A 506 5.67 -29.33 22.63
C SER A 506 5.11 -30.76 22.58
N GLY A 507 5.64 -31.60 21.69
CA GLY A 507 5.29 -33.03 21.60
C GLY A 507 4.15 -33.36 20.62
N TYR A 508 3.66 -32.36 19.89
CA TYR A 508 2.65 -32.46 18.84
C TYR A 508 3.20 -31.86 17.54
N VAL A 509 2.56 -32.16 16.41
CA VAL A 509 2.88 -31.56 15.11
C VAL A 509 1.97 -30.36 14.90
N ASN A 510 2.52 -29.16 14.99
CA ASN A 510 1.81 -27.91 14.86
C ASN A 510 2.18 -27.21 13.54
N THR A 511 1.18 -26.62 12.91
CA THR A 511 1.29 -25.97 11.60
C THR A 511 0.77 -24.55 11.69
N VAL A 512 1.51 -23.59 11.16
CA VAL A 512 1.01 -22.24 10.90
C VAL A 512 0.71 -22.10 9.41
N VAL A 513 -0.48 -21.61 9.08
CA VAL A 513 -0.86 -21.14 7.75
C VAL A 513 -0.99 -19.63 7.84
N ALA A 514 0.01 -18.90 7.35
CA ALA A 514 0.08 -17.46 7.42
C ALA A 514 -0.27 -16.83 6.05
N TYR A 515 -1.18 -15.86 6.07
CA TYR A 515 -1.55 -15.06 4.90
C TYR A 515 -0.69 -13.79 4.80
N ARG A 516 0.37 -13.67 5.60
CA ARG A 516 1.37 -12.59 5.56
C ARG A 516 2.70 -13.20 6.01
N GLY A 517 3.76 -12.40 5.97
CA GLY A 517 5.05 -12.84 6.52
C GLY A 517 4.95 -13.29 7.98
N PHE A 518 5.64 -14.38 8.33
CA PHE A 518 5.57 -15.00 9.65
C PHE A 518 6.86 -15.72 10.03
N THR A 519 7.27 -15.56 11.29
CA THR A 519 8.39 -16.29 11.90
C THR A 519 7.84 -17.33 12.88
N LEU A 520 8.24 -18.59 12.70
CA LEU A 520 7.76 -19.68 13.55
C LEU A 520 8.21 -19.49 15.01
N PRO A 521 7.28 -19.51 15.98
CA PRO A 521 7.66 -19.62 17.38
C PRO A 521 8.16 -21.04 17.67
N ALA A 522 8.79 -21.23 18.83
CA ALA A 522 9.19 -22.55 19.30
C ALA A 522 8.00 -23.55 19.31
N ASN A 523 8.30 -24.84 19.13
CA ASN A 523 7.34 -25.96 19.10
C ASN A 523 6.38 -25.98 17.89
N VAL A 524 6.55 -25.11 16.90
CA VAL A 524 5.84 -25.22 15.61
C VAL A 524 6.76 -25.87 14.58
N GLN A 525 6.26 -26.86 13.84
CA GLN A 525 7.06 -27.65 12.90
C GLN A 525 6.86 -27.17 11.47
N ASN A 526 5.66 -26.70 11.12
CA ASN A 526 5.32 -26.42 9.73
C ASN A 526 4.84 -24.99 9.55
N LEU A 527 5.26 -24.36 8.46
CA LEU A 527 4.79 -23.05 8.01
C LEU A 527 4.32 -23.15 6.56
N THR A 528 3.15 -22.61 6.28
CA THR A 528 2.72 -22.30 4.92
C THR A 528 2.50 -20.79 4.84
N VAL A 529 3.24 -20.10 3.98
CA VAL A 529 2.96 -18.71 3.62
C VAL A 529 2.12 -18.69 2.34
N VAL A 530 0.97 -18.01 2.39
CA VAL A 530 -0.07 -18.09 1.35
C VAL A 530 0.01 -16.92 0.36
N ASP A 531 0.24 -15.71 0.86
CA ASP A 531 0.24 -14.50 0.06
C ASP A 531 1.56 -14.29 -0.67
N ASP A 532 1.51 -13.58 -1.79
CA ASP A 532 2.68 -13.20 -2.57
C ASP A 532 3.59 -12.22 -1.81
N HIS A 533 4.89 -12.25 -2.10
CA HIS A 533 5.92 -11.40 -1.50
C HIS A 533 5.97 -11.52 0.02
N SER A 534 5.70 -12.71 0.55
CA SER A 534 5.71 -12.98 1.99
C SER A 534 7.07 -13.46 2.47
N THR A 535 7.38 -13.18 3.73
CA THR A 535 8.58 -13.72 4.40
C THR A 535 8.20 -14.90 5.30
N GLY A 536 8.78 -16.08 5.07
CA GLY A 536 8.61 -17.25 5.95
C GLY A 536 9.91 -17.60 6.65
N VAL A 537 9.95 -17.53 7.98
CA VAL A 537 11.15 -17.85 8.77
C VAL A 537 10.86 -19.03 9.70
N GLY A 538 11.71 -20.05 9.69
CA GLY A 538 11.64 -21.20 10.58
C GLY A 538 12.17 -20.92 11.99
N ASN A 539 12.37 -21.97 12.76
CA ASN A 539 12.88 -21.92 14.12
C ASN A 539 14.14 -22.79 14.27
N SER A 540 14.27 -23.56 15.35
CA SER A 540 15.43 -24.44 15.60
C SER A 540 15.12 -25.93 15.42
N LEU A 541 13.90 -26.23 14.98
CA LEU A 541 13.43 -27.56 14.66
C LEU A 541 13.57 -27.80 13.17
N ASN A 542 13.54 -29.07 12.76
CA ASN A 542 13.41 -29.45 11.36
C ASN A 542 12.04 -29.03 10.84
N ASN A 543 11.99 -27.89 10.16
CA ASN A 543 10.78 -27.26 9.68
C ASN A 543 10.41 -27.69 8.26
N LEU A 544 9.11 -27.78 7.98
CA LEU A 544 8.61 -27.77 6.60
C LEU A 544 8.02 -26.39 6.32
N ILE A 545 8.63 -25.65 5.39
CA ILE A 545 8.18 -24.31 5.00
C ILE A 545 7.74 -24.34 3.54
N ILE A 546 6.46 -24.02 3.30
CA ILE A 546 5.84 -24.01 1.98
C ILE A 546 5.46 -22.58 1.60
N ALA A 547 6.10 -22.07 0.55
CA ALA A 547 5.82 -20.79 -0.08
C ALA A 547 4.80 -20.97 -1.21
N GLN A 548 3.53 -20.63 -0.97
CA GLN A 548 2.48 -20.69 -2.01
C GLN A 548 2.33 -19.37 -2.78
N GLY A 549 2.91 -18.30 -2.26
CA GLY A 549 2.94 -16.99 -2.87
C GLY A 549 3.95 -16.91 -4.02
N LEU A 550 3.80 -15.89 -4.85
CA LEU A 550 4.82 -15.48 -5.81
C LEU A 550 5.86 -14.64 -5.10
N ASN A 551 7.14 -14.88 -5.42
CA ASN A 551 8.26 -14.03 -5.01
C ASN A 551 8.48 -13.96 -3.50
N ASP A 552 8.40 -15.10 -2.81
CA ASP A 552 8.51 -15.17 -1.35
C ASP A 552 9.97 -15.21 -0.88
N ALA A 553 10.24 -14.73 0.33
CA ALA A 553 11.54 -14.81 0.99
C ALA A 553 11.50 -15.85 2.12
N ILE A 554 12.28 -16.91 2.01
CA ILE A 554 12.22 -18.08 2.89
C ILE A 554 13.56 -18.32 3.56
N ASP A 555 13.52 -18.48 4.88
CA ASP A 555 14.66 -18.87 5.72
C ASP A 555 14.23 -20.04 6.60
N GLY A 556 14.94 -21.18 6.49
CA GLY A 556 14.69 -22.37 7.30
C GLY A 556 15.02 -22.16 8.79
N GLY A 557 15.95 -21.26 9.09
CA GLY A 557 16.53 -21.11 10.42
C GLY A 557 17.59 -22.19 10.68
N MET A 558 17.58 -22.74 11.89
CA MET A 558 18.43 -23.87 12.25
C MET A 558 17.62 -25.17 12.21
N GLY A 559 18.25 -26.26 11.81
CA GLY A 559 17.57 -27.55 11.72
C GLY A 559 17.91 -28.25 10.41
N ASN A 560 17.28 -29.38 10.17
CA ASN A 560 17.29 -29.99 8.85
C ASN A 560 15.94 -29.71 8.20
N ASP A 561 15.87 -28.63 7.46
CA ASP A 561 14.63 -28.05 6.99
C ASP A 561 14.25 -28.55 5.60
N VAL A 562 12.96 -28.48 5.29
CA VAL A 562 12.44 -28.73 3.95
C VAL A 562 11.71 -27.49 3.48
N LEU A 563 12.28 -26.83 2.48
CA LEU A 563 11.80 -25.59 1.90
C LEU A 563 11.16 -25.89 0.55
N VAL A 564 10.02 -25.28 0.27
CA VAL A 564 9.23 -25.57 -0.94
C VAL A 564 8.77 -24.27 -1.58
N ASP A 565 9.22 -24.00 -2.81
CA ASP A 565 8.56 -23.05 -3.71
C ASP A 565 7.38 -23.75 -4.40
N ALA A 566 6.16 -23.41 -4.00
CA ALA A 566 4.94 -23.88 -4.64
C ALA A 566 4.25 -22.81 -5.50
N GLY A 567 4.54 -21.53 -5.31
CA GLY A 567 3.85 -20.42 -5.97
C GLY A 567 4.35 -20.07 -7.37
N GLY A 568 5.61 -20.38 -7.71
CA GLY A 568 6.10 -20.20 -9.09
C GLY A 568 6.65 -18.80 -9.43
N GLY A 569 6.86 -17.93 -8.45
CA GLY A 569 7.48 -16.60 -8.59
C GLY A 569 9.01 -16.62 -8.55
N GLN A 570 9.69 -15.49 -8.34
CA GLN A 570 11.12 -15.35 -8.07
C GLN A 570 11.35 -15.38 -6.56
N SER A 571 11.42 -16.57 -5.96
CA SER A 571 11.56 -16.69 -4.51
C SER A 571 13.03 -16.63 -4.10
N VAL A 572 13.30 -16.12 -2.90
CA VAL A 572 14.64 -16.03 -2.30
C VAL A 572 14.72 -17.01 -1.14
N PHE A 573 15.75 -17.86 -1.13
CA PHE A 573 16.02 -18.82 -0.07
C PHE A 573 17.32 -18.47 0.64
N THR A 574 17.25 -18.05 1.89
CA THR A 574 18.41 -17.63 2.69
C THR A 574 18.91 -18.78 3.55
N PHE A 575 20.24 -18.95 3.60
CA PHE A 575 20.91 -20.00 4.35
C PHE A 575 22.05 -19.42 5.18
N ASP A 576 21.85 -19.38 6.50
CA ASP A 576 22.82 -18.87 7.46
C ASP A 576 23.87 -19.91 7.91
N PRO A 577 25.10 -19.51 8.28
CA PRO A 577 26.11 -20.45 8.76
C PRO A 577 25.58 -21.40 9.85
N GLY A 578 25.62 -22.70 9.55
CA GLY A 578 25.15 -23.72 10.46
C GLY A 578 23.64 -23.98 10.41
N PHE A 579 22.95 -23.57 9.33
CA PHE A 579 21.54 -23.88 9.08
C PHE A 579 21.25 -25.36 9.31
N GLY A 580 22.04 -26.25 8.70
CA GLY A 580 21.96 -27.70 8.91
C GLY A 580 21.95 -28.43 7.57
N GLN A 581 21.11 -29.45 7.44
CA GLN A 581 20.97 -30.21 6.19
C GLN A 581 19.56 -30.05 5.62
N ASP A 582 19.45 -29.20 4.61
CA ASP A 582 18.17 -28.74 4.10
C ASP A 582 17.87 -29.32 2.72
N VAL A 583 16.58 -29.42 2.41
CA VAL A 583 16.09 -29.85 1.11
C VAL A 583 15.23 -28.75 0.51
N LEU A 584 15.53 -28.37 -0.73
CA LEU A 584 14.78 -27.37 -1.45
C LEU A 584 14.04 -27.99 -2.64
N TYR A 585 12.72 -27.90 -2.60
CA TYR A 585 11.82 -28.32 -3.67
C TYR A 585 11.32 -27.10 -4.46
N GLY A 586 11.15 -27.28 -5.78
CA GLY A 586 10.52 -26.27 -6.63
C GLY A 586 11.46 -25.16 -7.12
N PHE A 587 12.77 -25.23 -6.80
CA PHE A 587 13.74 -24.23 -7.23
C PHE A 587 13.82 -24.10 -8.75
N LYS A 588 13.51 -22.91 -9.27
CA LYS A 588 13.57 -22.58 -10.70
C LYS A 588 14.91 -21.94 -11.03
N VAL A 589 15.64 -22.60 -11.92
CA VAL A 589 16.88 -22.10 -12.52
C VAL A 589 16.56 -21.29 -13.78
N SER A 590 17.03 -20.04 -13.83
CA SER A 590 16.93 -19.12 -15.00
C SER A 590 15.52 -18.66 -15.44
N GLY A 591 15.46 -17.54 -16.17
CA GLY A 591 14.21 -16.93 -16.68
C GLY A 591 13.73 -15.73 -15.84
N THR A 592 12.58 -15.17 -16.17
CA THR A 592 11.99 -14.03 -15.43
C THR A 592 11.47 -14.40 -14.04
N ASN A 593 11.35 -15.70 -13.77
CA ASN A 593 10.87 -16.27 -12.51
C ASN A 593 11.94 -17.16 -11.85
N ALA A 594 13.22 -16.84 -12.07
CA ALA A 594 14.32 -17.58 -11.45
C ALA A 594 14.35 -17.31 -9.94
N ASP A 595 14.54 -18.36 -9.17
CA ASP A 595 14.72 -18.26 -7.71
C ASP A 595 16.18 -17.94 -7.38
N LYS A 596 16.44 -17.45 -6.17
CA LYS A 596 17.79 -17.11 -5.69
C LYS A 596 18.10 -17.84 -4.40
N ILE A 597 19.29 -18.43 -4.30
CA ILE A 597 19.86 -18.95 -3.05
C ILE A 597 20.81 -17.91 -2.49
N VAL A 598 20.55 -17.44 -1.28
CA VAL A 598 21.42 -16.49 -0.58
C VAL A 598 22.23 -17.25 0.45
N LEU A 599 23.56 -17.30 0.26
CA LEU A 599 24.49 -17.91 1.20
C LEU A 599 25.17 -16.80 2.00
N THR A 600 24.92 -16.73 3.30
CA THR A 600 25.47 -15.66 4.15
C THR A 600 26.84 -16.03 4.77
N ASP A 601 27.35 -17.23 4.49
CA ASP A 601 28.71 -17.65 4.90
C ASP A 601 29.79 -16.78 4.23
N PRO A 602 30.58 -16.00 5.01
CA PRO A 602 31.56 -15.08 4.47
C PRO A 602 32.75 -15.79 3.79
N SER A 603 32.88 -17.11 3.91
CA SER A 603 33.91 -17.89 3.22
C SER A 603 33.58 -18.21 1.76
N ILE A 604 32.31 -18.07 1.36
CA ILE A 604 31.83 -18.32 -0.01
C ILE A 604 31.53 -16.98 -0.70
N THR A 605 32.48 -16.50 -1.50
CA THR A 605 32.43 -15.18 -2.12
C THR A 605 32.32 -15.22 -3.64
N SER A 606 32.30 -16.41 -4.24
CA SER A 606 32.23 -16.57 -5.69
C SER A 606 31.48 -17.82 -6.12
N PHE A 607 30.82 -17.74 -7.28
CA PHE A 607 30.14 -18.90 -7.87
C PHE A 607 31.13 -20.03 -8.21
N ALA A 608 32.39 -19.73 -8.49
CA ALA A 608 33.42 -20.75 -8.69
C ALA A 608 33.65 -21.60 -7.43
N GLN A 609 33.59 -20.98 -6.24
CA GLN A 609 33.62 -21.72 -4.97
C GLN A 609 32.36 -22.56 -4.80
N VAL A 610 31.17 -22.00 -5.03
CA VAL A 610 29.90 -22.76 -5.00
C VAL A 610 30.00 -23.98 -5.90
N GLN A 611 30.40 -23.78 -7.15
CA GLN A 611 30.52 -24.84 -8.16
C GLN A 611 31.48 -25.96 -7.74
N SER A 612 32.57 -25.62 -7.02
CA SER A 612 33.50 -26.63 -6.49
C SER A 612 32.92 -27.50 -5.38
N HIS A 613 31.81 -27.07 -4.77
CA HIS A 613 31.09 -27.77 -3.71
C HIS A 613 29.81 -28.47 -4.21
N LEU A 614 29.45 -28.32 -5.49
CA LEU A 614 28.30 -29.00 -6.08
C LEU A 614 28.61 -30.45 -6.44
N THR A 615 27.73 -31.35 -6.00
CA THR A 615 27.73 -32.77 -6.37
C THR A 615 26.40 -33.14 -7.00
N GLN A 616 26.42 -33.67 -8.22
CA GLN A 616 25.20 -34.21 -8.84
C GLN A 616 24.80 -35.54 -8.16
N VAL A 617 23.54 -35.64 -7.72
CA VAL A 617 22.97 -36.83 -7.07
C VAL A 617 21.72 -37.25 -7.84
N GLY A 618 21.88 -38.15 -8.82
CA GLY A 618 20.75 -38.55 -9.68
C GLY A 618 20.19 -37.34 -10.45
N SER A 619 18.90 -37.05 -10.30
CA SER A 619 18.24 -35.86 -10.85
C SER A 619 18.44 -34.58 -10.02
N ASP A 620 19.03 -34.70 -8.83
CA ASP A 620 19.13 -33.64 -7.83
C ASP A 620 20.57 -33.14 -7.73
N THR A 621 20.78 -32.00 -7.07
CA THR A 621 22.11 -31.44 -6.83
C THR A 621 22.31 -31.18 -5.35
N LEU A 622 23.40 -31.69 -4.79
CA LEU A 622 23.82 -31.45 -3.42
C LEU A 622 24.90 -30.36 -3.40
N LEU A 623 24.69 -29.32 -2.60
CA LEU A 623 25.70 -28.33 -2.25
C LEU A 623 26.19 -28.61 -0.82
N THR A 624 27.45 -29.01 -0.65
CA THR A 624 28.04 -29.29 0.66
C THR A 624 28.99 -28.16 1.06
N LEU A 625 28.66 -27.42 2.12
CA LEU A 625 29.44 -26.27 2.59
C LEU A 625 30.42 -26.66 3.71
N SER A 626 31.43 -25.83 3.95
CA SER A 626 32.58 -26.13 4.83
C SER A 626 32.25 -26.38 6.31
N SER A 627 31.07 -25.99 6.77
CA SER A 627 30.55 -26.24 8.13
C SER A 627 29.94 -27.63 8.33
N GLY A 628 29.79 -28.43 7.26
CA GLY A 628 28.97 -29.63 7.26
C GLY A 628 27.48 -29.36 6.98
N SER A 629 27.13 -28.11 6.66
CA SER A 629 25.80 -27.73 6.18
C SER A 629 25.62 -28.16 4.73
N GLU A 630 24.42 -28.62 4.38
CA GLU A 630 24.12 -29.21 3.07
C GLU A 630 22.80 -28.72 2.52
N ILE A 631 22.74 -28.37 1.24
CA ILE A 631 21.49 -28.05 0.54
C ILE A 631 21.28 -29.07 -0.57
N LEU A 632 20.21 -29.85 -0.49
CA LEU A 632 19.79 -30.76 -1.56
C LEU A 632 18.71 -30.09 -2.43
N LEU A 633 19.09 -29.67 -3.63
CA LEU A 633 18.22 -29.08 -4.65
C LEU A 633 17.53 -30.19 -5.44
N LYS A 634 16.22 -30.37 -5.22
CA LYS A 634 15.43 -31.43 -5.84
C LYS A 634 15.09 -31.11 -7.29
N GLY A 635 15.42 -32.02 -8.20
CA GLY A 635 15.13 -31.88 -9.63
C GLY A 635 15.98 -30.84 -10.37
N VAL A 636 17.04 -30.32 -9.74
CA VAL A 636 17.95 -29.33 -10.32
C VAL A 636 19.27 -30.02 -10.70
N THR A 637 19.82 -29.69 -11.86
CA THR A 637 21.14 -30.19 -12.29
C THR A 637 22.25 -29.21 -11.94
N ALA A 638 23.42 -29.69 -11.54
CA ALA A 638 24.55 -28.84 -11.18
C ALA A 638 25.00 -27.95 -12.36
N THR A 639 24.78 -28.42 -13.60
CA THR A 639 25.12 -27.69 -14.82
C THR A 639 24.12 -26.61 -15.21
N SER A 640 22.90 -26.62 -14.64
CA SER A 640 21.91 -25.57 -14.91
C SER A 640 22.05 -24.37 -13.97
N LEU A 641 22.81 -24.51 -12.88
CA LEU A 641 23.11 -23.42 -11.96
C LEU A 641 24.17 -22.48 -12.53
N THR A 642 23.99 -21.20 -12.26
CA THR A 642 24.79 -20.08 -12.73
C THR A 642 25.02 -19.08 -11.59
N ALA A 643 25.90 -18.10 -11.79
CA ALA A 643 26.16 -17.08 -10.78
C ALA A 643 24.91 -16.26 -10.38
N SER A 644 23.95 -16.06 -11.30
CA SER A 644 22.73 -15.30 -11.01
C SER A 644 21.76 -16.03 -10.08
N ASP A 645 21.89 -17.36 -9.94
CA ASP A 645 21.05 -18.13 -9.02
C ASP A 645 21.51 -17.98 -7.55
N PHE A 646 22.60 -17.24 -7.29
CA PHE A 646 23.20 -17.11 -5.95
C PHE A 646 23.41 -15.65 -5.54
N GLY A 647 23.03 -15.32 -4.30
CA GLY A 647 23.52 -14.14 -3.57
C GLY A 647 24.67 -14.56 -2.66
N LEU A 648 25.86 -14.03 -2.90
CA LEU A 648 27.08 -14.42 -2.20
C LEU A 648 27.69 -13.24 -1.45
N HIS A 649 28.55 -13.54 -0.48
CA HIS A 649 29.25 -12.52 0.29
C HIS A 649 30.27 -11.78 -0.61
N LEU A 650 30.43 -10.49 -0.41
CA LEU A 650 31.39 -9.66 -1.13
C LEU A 650 32.83 -10.15 -0.88
N ASP A 651 33.57 -10.39 -1.97
CA ASP A 651 35.01 -10.57 -1.90
C ASP A 651 35.71 -9.20 -1.87
N MET A 652 36.18 -8.79 -0.70
CA MET A 652 36.98 -7.56 -0.56
C MET A 652 38.46 -7.76 -0.92
N THR A 653 38.88 -8.98 -1.28
CA THR A 653 40.28 -9.28 -1.61
C THR A 653 40.72 -8.46 -2.83
N GLY A 654 41.78 -7.67 -2.65
CA GLY A 654 42.29 -6.77 -3.71
C GLY A 654 41.62 -5.40 -3.72
N MET A 655 40.59 -5.15 -2.90
CA MET A 655 40.11 -3.77 -2.71
C MET A 655 41.10 -2.98 -1.85
N THR A 656 41.29 -1.70 -2.16
CA THR A 656 42.14 -0.78 -1.39
C THR A 656 41.26 0.33 -0.83
N GLU A 657 41.24 0.49 0.49
CA GLU A 657 40.50 1.56 1.16
C GLU A 657 40.99 2.94 0.67
N THR A 658 40.05 3.77 0.26
CA THR A 658 40.27 5.13 -0.26
C THR A 658 39.63 6.22 0.59
N PHE A 659 38.68 5.85 1.44
CA PHE A 659 38.07 6.72 2.43
C PHE A 659 37.69 5.93 3.68
N ALA A 660 37.97 6.49 4.86
CA ALA A 660 37.58 5.93 6.15
C ALA A 660 37.03 7.03 7.06
N GLY A 661 35.78 6.87 7.49
CA GLY A 661 35.11 7.70 8.49
C GLY A 661 34.82 6.91 9.76
N ASP A 662 35.85 6.59 10.55
CA ASP A 662 35.74 5.76 11.78
C ASP A 662 35.21 6.49 13.02
N PHE A 663 35.06 7.82 12.96
CA PHE A 663 34.64 8.73 14.05
C PHE A 663 35.40 8.59 15.39
N SER A 664 36.46 7.79 15.47
CA SER A 664 37.26 7.55 16.68
C SER A 664 37.94 8.83 17.22
N SER A 665 38.24 9.79 16.34
CA SER A 665 38.76 11.12 16.67
C SER A 665 37.69 12.21 16.79
N GLY A 666 36.40 11.84 16.78
CA GLY A 666 35.26 12.75 16.71
C GLY A 666 34.83 13.11 15.29
N LEU A 667 33.77 13.91 15.17
CA LEU A 667 33.21 14.37 13.89
C LEU A 667 33.94 15.63 13.39
N SER A 668 34.49 15.58 12.17
CA SER A 668 35.15 16.72 11.52
C SER A 668 34.23 17.42 10.51
N LEU A 669 33.42 18.37 10.99
CA LEU A 669 32.58 19.21 10.12
C LEU A 669 33.41 20.13 9.22
N TYR A 670 32.98 20.31 7.98
CA TYR A 670 33.59 21.21 7.01
C TYR A 670 33.39 22.66 7.43
N ASN A 671 34.45 23.44 7.33
CA ASN A 671 34.46 24.87 7.59
C ASN A 671 34.75 25.63 6.30
N ALA A 672 33.72 26.30 5.76
CA ALA A 672 33.83 27.05 4.51
C ALA A 672 34.85 28.20 4.55
N SER A 673 35.20 28.72 5.73
CA SER A 673 36.19 29.80 5.86
C SER A 673 37.62 29.29 5.75
N THR A 674 37.87 28.03 6.10
CA THR A 674 39.22 27.43 6.06
C THR A 674 39.39 26.42 4.93
N GLY A 675 38.28 25.92 4.36
CA GLY A 675 38.28 24.81 3.41
C GLY A 675 38.69 23.47 4.03
N ALA A 676 38.71 23.39 5.37
CA ALA A 676 39.12 22.20 6.10
C ALA A 676 37.91 21.44 6.67
N GLY A 677 38.08 20.14 6.89
CA GLY A 677 37.06 19.25 7.43
C GLY A 677 36.51 18.29 6.38
N THR A 678 35.89 17.21 6.85
CA THR A 678 35.47 16.09 6.01
C THR A 678 34.01 16.24 5.60
N TRP A 679 33.15 16.59 6.55
CA TRP A 679 31.70 16.47 6.37
C TRP A 679 31.02 17.83 6.25
N LYS A 680 30.52 18.16 5.07
CA LYS A 680 29.60 19.29 4.88
C LYS A 680 28.21 18.89 5.41
N SER A 681 27.48 19.83 6.01
CA SER A 681 26.24 19.55 6.77
C SER A 681 24.95 20.03 6.09
N ASN A 682 24.95 20.18 4.76
CA ASN A 682 23.78 20.54 3.97
C ASN A 682 23.81 19.80 2.62
N PHE A 683 22.67 19.66 1.95
CA PHE A 683 22.58 18.81 0.75
C PHE A 683 23.04 19.55 -0.52
N ALA A 684 22.83 20.86 -0.61
CA ALA A 684 23.08 21.62 -1.83
C ALA A 684 24.55 21.59 -2.28
N PHE A 685 24.79 21.36 -3.58
CA PHE A 685 26.13 21.38 -4.15
C PHE A 685 26.80 22.75 -4.00
N GLY A 686 28.11 22.79 -3.74
CA GLY A 686 28.87 24.04 -3.76
C GLY A 686 28.82 24.90 -2.49
N VAL A 687 27.64 25.15 -1.92
CA VAL A 687 27.40 26.18 -0.91
C VAL A 687 27.23 25.58 0.49
N GLN A 688 28.07 26.00 1.45
CA GLN A 688 27.75 25.87 2.88
C GLN A 688 27.60 27.28 3.48
N SER A 689 26.35 27.70 3.66
CA SER A 689 26.01 28.95 4.36
C SER A 689 25.56 28.65 5.80
N GLY A 690 26.03 29.48 6.74
CA GLY A 690 25.59 29.44 8.13
C GLY A 690 24.41 30.37 8.44
N THR A 691 23.91 31.15 7.47
CA THR A 691 22.88 32.19 7.66
C THR A 691 21.80 32.12 6.57
N GLY A 692 20.53 32.09 6.97
CA GLY A 692 19.36 32.38 6.12
C GLY A 692 19.09 31.42 4.96
N ASP A 693 19.89 30.37 4.79
CA ASP A 693 19.82 29.42 3.68
C ASP A 693 19.13 28.12 4.13
N TRP A 694 17.84 28.22 4.43
CA TRP A 694 17.04 27.07 4.85
C TRP A 694 16.77 26.11 3.68
N ALA A 695 16.66 26.63 2.46
CA ALA A 695 16.32 25.85 1.27
C ALA A 695 17.40 24.83 0.88
N SER A 696 18.65 25.02 1.29
CA SER A 696 19.74 24.04 1.08
C SER A 696 19.83 22.96 2.16
N ARG A 697 18.90 22.96 3.12
CA ARG A 697 18.95 22.16 4.36
C ARG A 697 17.71 21.28 4.57
N THR A 698 16.87 21.12 3.55
CA THR A 698 15.71 20.22 3.53
C THR A 698 15.25 20.04 2.09
N GLU A 699 14.83 18.84 1.73
CA GLU A 699 14.29 18.54 0.40
C GLU A 699 12.77 18.78 0.39
N VAL A 700 12.37 20.00 0.02
CA VAL A 700 10.96 20.40 -0.03
C VAL A 700 10.14 19.53 -0.98
N GLY A 701 10.75 19.06 -2.07
CA GLY A 701 10.09 18.17 -3.03
C GLY A 701 9.67 16.82 -2.44
N ASN A 702 10.38 16.37 -1.41
CA ASN A 702 10.12 15.10 -0.71
C ASN A 702 9.14 15.28 0.46
N SER A 703 8.61 16.48 0.68
CA SER A 703 7.72 16.81 1.81
C SER A 703 8.36 16.49 3.18
N GLU A 704 9.68 16.66 3.28
CA GLU A 704 10.43 16.56 4.53
C GLU A 704 9.98 17.62 5.55
N LEU A 705 9.97 17.24 6.83
CA LEU A 705 9.46 18.05 7.94
C LEU A 705 10.57 18.58 8.87
N GLN A 706 11.80 18.11 8.70
CA GLN A 706 12.98 18.57 9.42
C GLN A 706 13.75 19.64 8.66
N LEU A 707 14.49 20.45 9.41
CA LEU A 707 15.61 21.22 8.88
C LEU A 707 16.93 20.57 9.32
N TYR A 708 17.84 20.33 8.39
CA TYR A 708 19.19 19.85 8.68
C TYR A 708 20.06 20.97 9.26
N VAL A 709 20.47 20.81 10.51
CA VAL A 709 21.20 21.83 11.27
C VAL A 709 22.57 21.31 11.70
N ASP A 710 23.43 22.24 12.10
CA ASP A 710 24.75 21.96 12.66
C ASP A 710 25.07 23.03 13.73
N PRO A 711 26.07 22.80 14.60
CA PRO A 711 26.37 23.72 15.70
C PRO A 711 26.66 25.17 15.28
N SER A 712 27.01 25.41 14.01
CA SER A 712 27.31 26.73 13.47
C SER A 712 26.09 27.42 12.85
N TYR A 713 24.97 26.71 12.67
CA TYR A 713 23.78 27.22 12.00
C TYR A 713 23.08 28.30 12.83
N LYS A 714 22.75 29.42 12.17
CA LYS A 714 22.17 30.62 12.80
C LYS A 714 20.71 30.83 12.46
N GLY A 715 20.14 30.02 11.57
CA GLY A 715 18.82 30.28 11.00
C GLY A 715 18.73 31.65 10.35
N SER A 716 17.60 32.34 10.54
CA SER A 716 17.40 33.75 10.15
C SER A 716 18.09 34.76 11.09
N GLY A 717 18.76 34.29 12.16
CA GLY A 717 19.44 35.13 13.15
C GLY A 717 20.91 35.45 12.83
N THR A 718 21.56 36.17 13.75
CA THR A 718 22.99 36.57 13.65
C THR A 718 23.92 35.74 14.53
N THR A 719 23.37 34.95 15.46
CA THR A 719 24.10 34.09 16.41
C THR A 719 23.72 32.64 16.17
N ALA A 720 24.64 31.70 16.41
CA ALA A 720 24.36 30.28 16.28
C ALA A 720 23.28 29.85 17.29
N LEU A 721 22.34 29.02 16.85
CA LEU A 721 21.24 28.53 17.69
C LEU A 721 21.72 27.47 18.69
N GLY A 722 22.90 26.90 18.48
CA GLY A 722 23.48 25.89 19.36
C GLY A 722 22.81 24.52 19.26
N ILE A 723 21.88 24.33 18.32
CA ILE A 723 21.27 23.04 18.02
C ILE A 723 22.33 22.17 17.34
N ASN A 724 22.62 21.03 17.95
CA ASN A 724 23.58 20.08 17.44
C ASN A 724 22.91 18.69 17.36
N PRO A 725 22.62 18.19 16.15
CA PRO A 725 22.04 16.86 15.98
C PRO A 725 23.11 15.76 16.03
N PHE A 726 24.39 16.11 16.15
CA PHE A 726 25.48 15.16 16.10
C PHE A 726 26.10 14.93 17.48
N SER A 727 26.25 13.67 17.87
CA SER A 727 27.09 13.29 19.01
C SER A 727 28.05 12.17 18.62
N VAL A 728 29.23 12.12 19.24
CA VAL A 728 30.17 11.02 19.03
C VAL A 728 30.57 10.45 20.38
N SER A 729 30.34 9.15 20.56
CA SER A 729 30.66 8.42 21.78
C SER A 729 31.25 7.06 21.43
N ASN A 730 32.41 6.73 22.01
CA ASN A 730 33.12 5.47 21.77
C ASN A 730 33.34 5.13 20.28
N GLY A 731 33.57 6.14 19.43
CA GLY A 731 33.74 5.96 18.00
C GLY A 731 32.45 5.74 17.21
N ILE A 732 31.28 5.81 17.86
CA ILE A 732 29.98 5.78 17.18
C ILE A 732 29.50 7.22 17.02
N LEU A 733 29.21 7.61 15.78
CA LEU A 733 28.48 8.85 15.46
C LEU A 733 26.99 8.59 15.64
N ASP A 734 26.28 9.52 16.25
CA ASP A 734 24.84 9.53 16.38
C ASP A 734 24.28 10.77 15.68
N ILE A 735 23.32 10.55 14.79
CA ILE A 735 22.49 11.60 14.18
C ILE A 735 21.13 11.54 14.86
N HIS A 736 20.82 12.57 15.65
CA HIS A 736 19.59 12.67 16.43
C HIS A 736 18.58 13.59 15.73
N ALA A 737 17.40 13.04 15.45
CA ALA A 737 16.24 13.79 14.96
C ALA A 737 15.23 14.02 16.10
N THR A 738 14.83 15.27 16.30
CA THR A 738 13.92 15.64 17.39
C THR A 738 13.11 16.90 17.08
N ALA A 739 12.10 17.18 17.89
CA ALA A 739 11.30 18.38 17.79
C ALA A 739 12.14 19.65 18.02
N THR A 740 11.96 20.65 17.16
CA THR A 740 12.58 21.96 17.31
C THR A 740 12.13 22.61 18.63
N PRO A 741 13.05 23.14 19.46
CA PRO A 741 12.68 23.93 20.63
C PRO A 741 11.73 25.07 20.22
N THR A 742 10.63 25.27 20.95
CA THR A 742 9.57 26.24 20.56
C THR A 742 10.11 27.66 20.32
N ALA A 743 11.16 28.05 21.05
CA ALA A 743 11.81 29.35 20.90
C ALA A 743 12.53 29.51 19.54
N ASP A 744 12.96 28.40 18.92
CA ASP A 744 13.82 28.38 17.73
C ASP A 744 13.03 28.18 16.42
N VAL A 745 11.78 27.71 16.47
CA VAL A 745 10.93 27.45 15.28
C VAL A 745 10.89 28.64 14.31
N THR A 746 10.77 29.86 14.84
CA THR A 746 10.73 31.08 14.02
C THR A 746 12.06 31.39 13.32
N TYR A 747 13.18 30.96 13.91
CA TYR A 747 14.51 31.10 13.31
C TYR A 747 14.81 30.00 12.30
N LEU A 748 14.11 28.87 12.39
CA LEU A 748 14.21 27.72 11.48
C LEU A 748 13.11 27.72 10.41
N ASN A 749 12.62 28.89 10.00
CA ASN A 749 11.63 29.02 8.92
C ASN A 749 10.34 28.19 9.14
N GLY A 750 9.91 28.02 10.39
CA GLY A 750 8.70 27.28 10.73
C GLY A 750 8.87 25.76 10.78
N TYR A 751 10.09 25.22 10.60
CA TYR A 751 10.33 23.79 10.71
C TYR A 751 10.25 23.33 12.16
N HIS A 752 9.38 22.36 12.40
CA HIS A 752 9.08 21.83 13.73
C HIS A 752 9.98 20.67 14.15
N TYR A 753 10.86 20.20 13.27
CA TYR A 753 11.85 19.18 13.57
C TYR A 753 13.24 19.65 13.12
N THR A 754 14.26 19.18 13.83
CA THR A 754 15.66 19.32 13.47
C THR A 754 16.32 17.96 13.39
N SER A 755 17.23 17.81 12.43
CA SER A 755 18.04 16.60 12.26
C SER A 755 19.40 16.94 11.65
N GLY A 756 20.21 15.93 11.32
CA GLY A 756 21.52 16.06 10.70
C GLY A 756 21.62 15.41 9.32
N LEU A 757 22.47 16.00 8.48
CA LEU A 757 22.96 15.45 7.22
C LEU A 757 24.48 15.66 7.18
N LEU A 758 25.21 14.69 6.65
CA LEU A 758 26.65 14.76 6.42
C LEU A 758 26.97 14.32 4.99
N THR A 759 27.79 15.09 4.28
CA THR A 759 28.21 14.74 2.91
C THR A 759 29.70 15.00 2.67
N THR A 760 30.30 14.17 1.82
CA THR A 760 31.71 14.29 1.41
C THR A 760 31.94 15.18 0.19
N GLU A 761 30.93 15.92 -0.32
CA GLU A 761 31.03 16.74 -1.55
C GLU A 761 32.29 17.63 -1.62
N LYS A 762 32.81 18.11 -0.48
CA LYS A 762 34.01 18.94 -0.40
C LYS A 762 35.32 18.21 -0.14
N SER A 763 35.26 16.94 0.28
CA SER A 763 36.41 16.22 0.82
C SER A 763 36.76 14.97 0.03
N PHE A 764 35.77 14.25 -0.49
CA PHE A 764 35.96 12.98 -1.16
C PHE A 764 34.87 12.71 -2.20
N SER A 765 35.32 12.32 -3.39
CA SER A 765 34.50 11.70 -4.42
C SER A 765 35.33 10.66 -5.16
N GLN A 766 34.65 9.64 -5.69
CA GLN A 766 35.31 8.55 -6.41
C GLN A 766 34.41 8.07 -7.55
N LEU A 767 35.04 7.63 -8.64
CA LEU A 767 34.37 6.90 -9.71
C LEU A 767 34.57 5.40 -9.47
N TYR A 768 33.45 4.66 -9.40
CA TYR A 768 33.41 3.22 -9.11
C TYR A 768 34.01 2.85 -7.75
N GLY A 769 33.89 1.58 -7.37
CA GLY A 769 34.41 1.03 -6.12
C GLY A 769 33.31 0.45 -5.23
N TYR A 770 33.69 0.09 -4.01
CA TYR A 770 32.77 -0.35 -2.98
C TYR A 770 32.57 0.77 -1.96
N PHE A 771 31.32 1.10 -1.64
CA PHE A 771 30.95 2.14 -0.67
C PHE A 771 30.06 1.50 0.38
N GLU A 772 30.35 1.70 1.66
CA GLU A 772 29.67 1.02 2.76
C GLU A 772 29.45 1.95 3.95
N ILE A 773 28.30 1.82 4.59
CA ILE A 773 28.01 2.34 5.93
C ILE A 773 27.72 1.18 6.88
N LYS A 774 28.28 1.24 8.10
CA LYS A 774 27.83 0.38 9.20
C LYS A 774 26.98 1.20 10.15
N ALA A 775 25.68 0.92 10.19
CA ALA A 775 24.73 1.70 10.97
C ALA A 775 23.67 0.83 11.68
N GLN A 776 23.18 1.35 12.80
CA GLN A 776 21.95 0.93 13.46
C GLN A 776 20.90 2.01 13.17
N LEU A 777 19.77 1.57 12.59
CA LEU A 777 18.72 2.45 12.10
C LEU A 777 17.58 2.60 13.11
N PRO A 778 16.91 3.77 13.17
CA PRO A 778 15.74 3.96 14.01
C PRO A 778 14.53 3.20 13.49
N ASN A 779 13.93 2.36 14.33
CA ASN A 779 12.61 1.78 14.06
C ASN A 779 11.52 2.70 14.65
N THR A 780 11.33 3.88 14.05
CA THR A 780 10.38 4.90 14.54
C THR A 780 9.59 5.48 13.37
N PRO A 781 8.26 5.39 13.37
CA PRO A 781 7.42 5.99 12.32
C PRO A 781 7.72 7.47 12.11
N GLY A 782 7.83 7.88 10.85
CA GLY A 782 8.20 9.24 10.45
C GLY A 782 9.70 9.51 10.46
N ALA A 783 10.56 8.53 10.78
CA ALA A 783 12.01 8.63 10.58
C ALA A 783 12.39 8.09 9.20
N TRP A 784 13.33 8.76 8.52
CA TRP A 784 13.83 8.36 7.21
C TRP A 784 15.37 8.42 7.15
N PRO A 785 16.08 7.42 7.71
CA PRO A 785 17.53 7.30 7.57
C PRO A 785 17.92 6.97 6.12
N ALA A 786 19.03 7.55 5.66
CA ALA A 786 19.58 7.26 4.33
C ALA A 786 21.12 7.27 4.28
N PHE A 787 21.66 6.45 3.38
CA PHE A 787 23.05 6.52 2.89
C PHE A 787 23.03 6.37 1.37
N TRP A 788 23.52 7.39 0.68
CA TRP A 788 23.29 7.58 -0.75
C TRP A 788 24.43 8.38 -1.38
N MET A 789 24.44 8.43 -2.71
CA MET A 789 25.52 9.00 -3.49
C MET A 789 24.98 9.89 -4.61
N LEU A 790 25.64 11.03 -4.81
CA LEU A 790 25.33 11.97 -5.89
C LEU A 790 26.56 12.29 -6.76
N PRO A 791 26.37 12.56 -8.05
CA PRO A 791 27.44 12.89 -8.97
C PRO A 791 28.03 14.26 -8.68
N THR A 792 29.34 14.39 -8.91
CA THR A 792 30.05 15.68 -8.85
C THR A 792 29.60 16.67 -9.92
N ASN A 793 28.83 16.23 -10.92
CA ASN A 793 28.10 17.10 -11.84
C ASN A 793 26.69 17.39 -11.30
N PRO A 794 26.41 18.60 -10.77
CA PRO A 794 25.14 18.93 -10.13
C PRO A 794 23.96 19.05 -11.11
N THR A 795 24.19 18.92 -12.41
CA THR A 795 23.12 18.91 -13.44
C THR A 795 22.65 17.50 -13.81
N SER A 796 23.33 16.47 -13.30
CA SER A 796 22.93 15.09 -13.55
C SER A 796 21.77 14.69 -12.64
N ALA A 797 20.85 13.88 -13.18
CA ALA A 797 19.75 13.27 -12.43
C ALA A 797 20.13 11.88 -11.87
N ALA A 798 21.42 11.51 -11.96
CA ALA A 798 21.90 10.22 -11.49
C ALA A 798 22.01 10.19 -9.96
N GLU A 799 21.61 9.08 -9.36
CA GLU A 799 21.60 8.85 -7.92
C GLU A 799 21.79 7.36 -7.63
N ILE A 800 22.52 7.04 -6.56
CA ILE A 800 22.58 5.68 -6.03
C ILE A 800 22.21 5.74 -4.55
N ASP A 801 21.07 5.17 -4.21
CA ASP A 801 20.57 5.03 -2.86
C ASP A 801 20.97 3.66 -2.34
N VAL A 802 22.04 3.62 -1.54
CA VAL A 802 22.62 2.39 -0.98
C VAL A 802 21.76 1.85 0.15
N LEU A 803 21.08 2.77 0.84
CA LEU A 803 20.22 2.52 1.97
C LEU A 803 19.20 3.65 2.07
N GLU A 804 17.92 3.30 2.05
CA GLU A 804 16.81 4.09 2.57
C GLU A 804 15.91 3.20 3.44
N ASP A 805 15.40 3.74 4.54
CA ASP A 805 14.43 3.09 5.42
C ASP A 805 13.38 4.15 5.82
N PHE A 806 12.11 3.75 5.94
CA PHE A 806 10.95 4.63 6.11
C PHE A 806 10.22 4.41 7.44
N GLY A 807 10.98 4.23 8.52
CA GLY A 807 10.47 4.12 9.89
C GLY A 807 10.50 2.69 10.44
N GLY A 808 11.39 1.86 9.90
CA GLY A 808 11.60 0.44 10.16
C GLY A 808 11.66 -0.36 8.84
N SER A 809 12.22 -1.58 8.89
CA SER A 809 12.30 -2.52 7.75
C SER A 809 10.96 -2.62 6.97
N PRO A 810 10.99 -2.61 5.61
CA PRO A 810 12.11 -3.00 4.75
C PRO A 810 13.14 -1.91 4.40
N ILE A 811 14.27 -2.34 3.85
CA ILE A 811 15.35 -1.51 3.30
C ILE A 811 15.13 -1.32 1.79
N HIS A 812 15.25 -0.08 1.36
CA HIS A 812 15.02 0.38 0.00
C HIS A 812 16.36 0.74 -0.65
N GLN A 813 16.60 0.24 -1.86
CA GLN A 813 17.84 0.48 -2.62
C GLN A 813 17.51 0.84 -4.06
N THR A 814 18.03 1.98 -4.52
CA THR A 814 17.59 2.60 -5.78
C THR A 814 18.77 3.04 -6.62
N VAL A 815 18.64 2.90 -7.94
CA VAL A 815 19.53 3.53 -8.93
C VAL A 815 18.67 4.41 -9.82
N ILE A 816 18.84 5.73 -9.73
CA ILE A 816 18.15 6.71 -10.58
C ILE A 816 19.09 7.14 -11.69
N HIS A 817 18.58 7.23 -12.92
CA HIS A 817 19.37 7.61 -14.10
C HIS A 817 18.52 8.27 -15.21
N GLY A 818 19.13 9.09 -16.05
CA GLY A 818 18.50 9.88 -17.12
C GLY A 818 18.91 9.50 -18.55
N ALA A 819 19.61 8.38 -18.77
CA ALA A 819 20.15 7.94 -20.07
C ALA A 819 19.16 7.94 -21.26
N THR A 820 17.84 7.88 -21.01
CA THR A 820 16.78 7.85 -22.04
C THR A 820 16.14 9.20 -22.33
N GLY A 821 16.59 10.28 -21.68
CA GLY A 821 16.00 11.62 -21.79
C GLY A 821 14.87 11.91 -20.79
N SER A 822 14.43 10.90 -20.04
CA SER A 822 13.55 10.99 -18.86
C SER A 822 14.18 10.24 -17.68
N PRO A 823 13.98 10.67 -16.43
CA PRO A 823 14.43 9.91 -15.26
C PRO A 823 13.80 8.51 -15.25
N SER A 824 14.63 7.49 -15.02
CA SER A 824 14.26 6.09 -14.86
C SER A 824 14.92 5.56 -13.59
N GLN A 825 14.31 4.56 -12.95
CA GLN A 825 14.81 3.98 -11.72
C GLN A 825 14.84 2.46 -11.81
N THR A 826 15.89 1.85 -11.24
CA THR A 826 15.89 0.44 -10.83
C THR A 826 15.81 0.40 -9.31
N TYR A 827 14.99 -0.50 -8.75
CA TYR A 827 14.62 -0.47 -7.34
C TYR A 827 14.54 -1.88 -6.74
N PHE A 828 15.07 -2.04 -5.53
CA PHE A 828 15.10 -3.28 -4.75
C PHE A 828 14.55 -3.04 -3.34
N VAL A 829 13.86 -4.05 -2.78
CA VAL A 829 13.30 -4.03 -1.43
C VAL A 829 13.77 -5.26 -0.68
N ASN A 830 14.45 -5.06 0.44
CA ASN A 830 15.06 -6.14 1.20
C ASN A 830 14.70 -6.02 2.69
N THR A 831 14.18 -7.10 3.27
CA THR A 831 13.88 -7.14 4.70
C THR A 831 15.16 -7.40 5.49
N VAL A 832 15.37 -6.63 6.55
CA VAL A 832 16.44 -6.89 7.53
C VAL A 832 15.77 -6.97 8.89
N PRO A 833 16.18 -7.88 9.80
CA PRO A 833 15.68 -7.90 11.17
C PRO A 833 16.05 -6.62 11.93
N THR A 834 15.31 -5.52 11.71
CA THR A 834 15.54 -4.24 12.37
C THR A 834 14.62 -4.12 13.59
N ASP A 835 14.96 -4.80 14.69
CA ASP A 835 14.37 -4.47 15.99
C ASP A 835 14.85 -3.09 16.51
N GLY A 836 15.67 -2.39 15.71
CA GLY A 836 16.27 -1.10 16.02
C GLY A 836 17.45 -1.22 16.97
N THR A 837 17.97 -2.43 17.23
CA THR A 837 19.01 -2.67 18.24
C THR A 837 20.35 -3.16 17.67
N ALA A 838 20.37 -3.65 16.42
CA ALA A 838 21.57 -4.20 15.78
C ALA A 838 22.20 -3.24 14.76
N PHE A 839 23.53 -3.29 14.66
CA PHE A 839 24.28 -2.66 13.57
C PHE A 839 24.35 -3.60 12.37
N HIS A 840 24.03 -3.09 11.20
CA HIS A 840 24.18 -3.78 9.92
C HIS A 840 25.15 -3.00 9.02
N THR A 841 25.77 -3.69 8.06
CA THR A 841 26.52 -3.04 6.98
C THR A 841 25.65 -2.94 5.74
N TYR A 842 25.53 -1.74 5.16
CA TYR A 842 24.83 -1.49 3.91
C TYR A 842 25.83 -0.97 2.90
N GLY A 843 25.94 -1.62 1.74
CA GLY A 843 26.98 -1.30 0.78
C GLY A 843 26.56 -1.45 -0.67
N VAL A 844 27.33 -0.82 -1.55
CA VAL A 844 27.19 -0.94 -3.00
C VAL A 844 28.55 -1.14 -3.66
N LEU A 845 28.68 -2.20 -4.45
CA LEU A 845 29.80 -2.37 -5.39
C LEU A 845 29.35 -1.81 -6.73
N TRP A 846 29.94 -0.69 -7.12
CA TRP A 846 29.63 -0.01 -8.37
C TRP A 846 30.83 -0.13 -9.31
N THR A 847 30.62 -0.77 -10.46
CA THR A 847 31.60 -0.90 -11.54
C THR A 847 31.13 -0.16 -12.79
N SER A 848 31.87 -0.25 -13.90
CA SER A 848 31.41 0.30 -15.18
C SER A 848 30.37 -0.57 -15.90
N HIS A 849 30.02 -1.74 -15.35
CA HIS A 849 29.13 -2.71 -16.01
C HIS A 849 27.96 -3.14 -15.12
N GLU A 850 28.17 -3.18 -13.80
CA GLU A 850 27.22 -3.69 -12.83
C GLU A 850 27.25 -2.86 -11.53
N ILE A 851 26.08 -2.72 -10.91
CA ILE A 851 25.85 -2.15 -9.58
C ILE A 851 25.23 -3.26 -8.74
N ASP A 852 25.95 -3.67 -7.71
CA ASP A 852 25.57 -4.74 -6.79
C ASP A 852 25.37 -4.17 -5.39
N PHE A 853 24.18 -4.38 -4.82
CA PHE A 853 23.84 -3.96 -3.47
C PHE A 853 24.08 -5.08 -2.46
N TYR A 854 24.56 -4.69 -1.29
CA TYR A 854 24.95 -5.60 -0.20
C TYR A 854 24.32 -5.19 1.12
N ILE A 855 23.88 -6.18 1.89
CA ILE A 855 23.50 -6.05 3.30
C ILE A 855 24.27 -7.12 4.07
N ASP A 856 24.96 -6.73 5.15
CA ASP A 856 25.84 -7.62 5.93
C ASP A 856 26.84 -8.38 5.06
N GLY A 857 27.34 -7.69 4.03
CA GLY A 857 28.27 -8.23 3.05
C GLY A 857 27.66 -9.18 2.03
N VAL A 858 26.35 -9.48 2.08
CA VAL A 858 25.66 -10.42 1.20
C VAL A 858 24.95 -9.70 0.06
N ASN A 859 25.11 -10.15 -1.19
CA ASN A 859 24.46 -9.54 -2.34
C ASN A 859 22.93 -9.71 -2.32
N VAL A 860 22.22 -8.58 -2.28
CA VAL A 860 20.74 -8.52 -2.20
C VAL A 860 20.09 -7.99 -3.47
N GLY A 861 20.86 -7.41 -4.39
CA GLY A 861 20.33 -6.90 -5.66
C GLY A 861 21.44 -6.55 -6.64
N SER A 862 21.18 -6.72 -7.93
CA SER A 862 22.16 -6.45 -8.99
C SER A 862 21.46 -5.83 -10.20
N THR A 863 22.07 -4.82 -10.80
CA THR A 863 21.59 -4.20 -12.04
C THR A 863 22.75 -3.76 -12.93
N PRO A 864 22.62 -3.80 -14.26
CA PRO A 864 23.63 -3.24 -15.15
C PRO A 864 23.84 -1.73 -14.88
N THR A 865 25.08 -1.27 -14.89
CA THR A 865 25.39 0.16 -14.73
C THR A 865 24.81 0.97 -15.89
N PRO A 866 23.93 1.96 -15.62
CA PRO A 866 23.42 2.84 -16.67
C PRO A 866 24.54 3.65 -17.35
N SER A 867 24.34 4.01 -18.62
CA SER A 867 25.38 4.66 -19.44
C SER A 867 25.76 6.07 -18.97
N ASP A 868 24.93 6.72 -18.16
CA ASP A 868 25.14 8.02 -17.55
C ASP A 868 25.67 7.97 -16.10
N LEU A 869 25.75 6.78 -15.48
CA LEU A 869 26.44 6.56 -14.19
C LEU A 869 27.92 6.24 -14.41
N ASN A 870 28.65 7.20 -14.98
CA ASN A 870 30.08 7.08 -15.29
C ASN A 870 30.88 8.34 -14.90
N THR A 871 30.45 9.06 -13.86
CA THR A 871 31.14 10.26 -13.33
C THR A 871 31.39 10.12 -11.83
N PRO A 872 32.47 10.68 -11.26
CA PRO A 872 32.74 10.56 -9.83
C PRO A 872 31.55 11.02 -8.97
N MET A 873 31.23 10.27 -7.93
CA MET A 873 30.16 10.55 -6.99
C MET A 873 30.72 10.79 -5.58
N TYR A 874 30.03 11.58 -4.78
CA TYR A 874 30.30 11.82 -3.36
C TYR A 874 29.21 11.18 -2.51
N MET A 875 29.50 10.89 -1.24
CA MET A 875 28.59 10.23 -0.32
C MET A 875 27.78 11.24 0.49
N LEU A 876 26.57 10.83 0.89
CA LEU A 876 25.68 11.52 1.80
C LEU A 876 25.12 10.51 2.81
N THR A 877 24.95 10.94 4.05
CA THR A 877 24.13 10.24 5.04
C THR A 877 23.30 11.25 5.82
N ASN A 878 22.05 10.91 6.10
CA ASN A 878 21.13 11.79 6.82
C ASN A 878 20.05 10.98 7.55
N LEU A 879 19.36 11.67 8.45
CA LEU A 879 18.14 11.20 9.07
C LEU A 879 17.01 12.20 8.76
N ALA A 880 16.26 11.98 7.69
CA ALA A 880 15.07 12.77 7.37
C ALA A 880 13.92 12.47 8.36
N VAL A 881 12.93 13.36 8.38
CA VAL A 881 11.72 13.26 9.20
C VAL A 881 10.52 13.59 8.32
N GLY A 882 9.53 12.71 8.26
CA GLY A 882 8.35 12.92 7.42
C GLY A 882 8.54 12.49 5.97
N GLY A 883 7.86 13.16 5.04
CA GLY A 883 7.82 12.73 3.65
C GLY A 883 7.19 11.35 3.49
N ILE A 884 7.86 10.48 2.73
CA ILE A 884 7.39 9.11 2.47
C ILE A 884 7.32 8.23 3.74
N SER A 885 8.11 8.55 4.77
CA SER A 885 8.07 7.86 6.08
C SER A 885 6.84 8.18 6.94
N GLY A 886 5.96 9.06 6.46
CA GLY A 886 4.71 9.41 7.12
C GLY A 886 4.89 10.39 8.29
N THR A 887 3.79 10.70 8.97
CA THR A 887 3.78 11.74 10.01
C THR A 887 4.45 11.24 11.31
N PRO A 888 5.42 12.00 11.87
CA PRO A 888 6.00 11.70 13.17
C PRO A 888 4.96 11.66 14.30
N GLY A 889 5.09 10.69 15.21
CA GLY A 889 4.23 10.56 16.39
C GLY A 889 4.45 11.65 17.46
N ALA A 890 3.54 11.74 18.43
CA ALA A 890 3.69 12.66 19.56
C ALA A 890 4.95 12.32 20.38
N GLY A 891 5.83 13.32 20.57
CA GLY A 891 7.10 13.13 21.27
C GLY A 891 8.19 12.44 20.42
N PHE A 892 8.09 12.53 19.09
CA PHE A 892 9.05 11.97 18.15
C PHE A 892 10.50 12.26 18.53
N SER A 893 11.29 11.20 18.50
CA SER A 893 12.73 11.17 18.72
C SER A 893 13.26 9.95 17.99
N ALA A 894 14.30 10.12 17.18
CA ALA A 894 14.90 9.02 16.43
C ALA A 894 16.42 9.21 16.38
N ASP A 895 17.15 8.10 16.49
CA ASP A 895 18.60 8.04 16.51
C ASP A 895 19.09 7.14 15.39
N MET A 896 19.96 7.66 14.52
CA MET A 896 20.72 6.86 13.55
C MET A 896 22.17 6.79 14.02
N GLN A 897 22.59 5.60 14.44
CA GLN A 897 23.93 5.38 14.96
C GLN A 897 24.83 4.78 13.89
N ILE A 898 26.00 5.36 13.67
CA ILE A 898 26.92 5.04 12.59
C ILE A 898 28.27 4.68 13.20
N ALA A 899 28.68 3.43 12.99
CA ALA A 899 29.98 2.95 13.44
C ALA A 899 31.09 3.42 12.50
N TYR A 900 30.88 3.34 11.18
CA TYR A 900 31.81 3.87 10.18
C TYR A 900 31.14 4.10 8.83
N ILE A 901 31.79 4.90 7.97
CA ILE A 901 31.50 5.03 6.53
C ILE A 901 32.80 4.90 5.74
N HIS A 902 32.91 3.87 4.90
CA HIS A 902 34.12 3.54 4.16
C HIS A 902 33.89 3.54 2.65
N ALA A 903 34.95 3.81 1.89
CA ALA A 903 34.99 3.57 0.45
C ALA A 903 36.28 2.86 0.07
N TYR A 904 36.20 1.99 -0.94
CA TYR A 904 37.30 1.19 -1.43
C TYR A 904 37.38 1.28 -2.96
N SER A 905 38.60 1.36 -3.46
CA SER A 905 38.90 1.21 -4.89
C SER A 905 39.19 -0.25 -5.24
N LEU A 906 38.95 -0.62 -6.50
CA LEU A 906 39.22 -1.96 -7.01
C LEU A 906 40.68 -2.07 -7.48
N SER A 907 41.42 -3.12 -7.10
CA SER A 907 42.79 -3.34 -7.60
C SER A 907 42.81 -3.48 -9.13
N ASN A 908 43.63 -2.65 -9.79
CA ASN A 908 43.81 -2.54 -11.24
C ASN A 908 42.59 -2.02 -12.04
N LEU A 909 42.41 -0.70 -12.05
CA LEU A 909 41.83 0.04 -13.20
C LEU A 909 42.68 -0.10 -14.50
N ALA A 910 43.75 -0.91 -14.47
CA ALA A 910 44.75 -1.04 -15.52
C ALA A 910 45.14 -2.50 -15.85
N SER A 911 44.23 -3.47 -15.79
CA SER A 911 44.26 -4.66 -16.68
C SER A 911 43.03 -5.55 -16.46
N SER A 912 42.00 -5.38 -17.26
CA SER A 912 41.19 -6.52 -17.70
C SER A 912 40.73 -6.24 -19.12
N THR A 913 41.50 -6.76 -20.08
CA THR A 913 40.92 -7.19 -21.34
C THR A 913 39.75 -8.11 -21.01
N ALA A 914 38.61 -7.85 -21.65
CA ALA A 914 37.36 -8.58 -21.55
C ALA A 914 37.56 -10.09 -21.25
N PRO A 915 36.84 -10.67 -20.27
CA PRO A 915 36.54 -12.09 -20.32
C PRO A 915 35.89 -12.35 -21.68
N THR A 916 36.44 -13.31 -22.41
CA THR A 916 35.91 -13.82 -23.66
C THR A 916 34.38 -13.88 -23.59
N ALA A 917 33.71 -13.19 -24.51
CA ALA A 917 32.26 -13.24 -24.64
C ALA A 917 31.78 -14.69 -24.58
N VAL A 918 31.17 -15.08 -23.46
CA VAL A 918 30.15 -16.13 -23.51
C VAL A 918 29.04 -15.51 -24.33
N LYS A 919 28.84 -16.04 -25.54
CA LYS A 919 27.70 -15.74 -26.39
C LYS A 919 26.46 -15.64 -25.51
N ALA A 920 25.96 -14.42 -25.33
CA ALA A 920 24.52 -14.24 -25.22
C ALA A 920 23.93 -14.95 -26.44
N ALA A 921 23.04 -15.91 -26.19
CA ALA A 921 22.11 -16.34 -27.20
C ALA A 921 21.29 -15.10 -27.54
N ALA A 922 21.74 -14.36 -28.55
CA ALA A 922 20.93 -13.34 -29.19
C ALA A 922 19.64 -14.03 -29.60
N ALA A 923 18.51 -13.60 -29.03
CA ALA A 923 17.24 -13.75 -29.67
C ALA A 923 17.41 -13.13 -31.06
N ALA A 924 17.59 -14.00 -32.06
CA ALA A 924 17.60 -13.58 -33.44
C ALA A 924 16.21 -13.01 -33.74
N GLN A 925 16.07 -11.68 -33.67
CA GLN A 925 15.14 -10.99 -34.53
C GLN A 925 15.57 -11.28 -35.96
N THR A 926 15.02 -12.34 -36.54
CA THR A 926 15.04 -12.53 -37.99
C THR A 926 14.20 -11.42 -38.60
N SER A 927 14.87 -10.38 -39.09
CA SER A 927 14.33 -9.51 -40.13
C SER A 927 14.07 -10.36 -41.36
N LEU A 928 12.82 -10.80 -41.57
CA LEU A 928 12.40 -11.44 -42.80
C LEU A 928 12.30 -10.38 -43.90
N ALA A 929 13.37 -10.29 -44.69
CA ALA A 929 13.32 -9.73 -46.03
C ALA A 929 12.33 -10.55 -46.89
N SER A 930 11.47 -9.84 -47.62
CA SER A 930 10.49 -10.39 -48.55
C SER A 930 11.10 -11.36 -49.57
N PRO A 931 10.54 -12.56 -49.75
CA PRO A 931 10.82 -13.37 -50.92
C PRO A 931 10.02 -12.87 -52.13
N THR A 932 10.74 -12.67 -53.22
CA THR A 932 10.26 -12.44 -54.58
C THR A 932 9.38 -13.59 -55.09
N THR A 933 8.41 -13.22 -55.92
CA THR A 933 7.51 -14.05 -56.74
C THR A 933 8.17 -15.25 -57.43
N ALA A 934 7.52 -16.43 -57.38
CA ALA A 934 6.82 -17.04 -58.52
C ALA A 934 6.67 -18.57 -58.43
N THR A 935 5.48 -19.01 -58.85
CA THR A 935 5.14 -20.30 -59.50
C THR A 935 5.18 -21.59 -58.67
N ALA A 936 4.02 -21.98 -58.14
CA ALA A 936 3.64 -23.38 -58.02
C ALA A 936 2.47 -23.67 -58.97
N ALA A 937 2.73 -24.52 -59.96
CA ALA A 937 1.74 -25.02 -60.90
C ALA A 937 1.05 -26.25 -60.31
N ALA A 938 -0.28 -26.19 -60.32
CA ALA A 938 -1.27 -27.25 -60.52
C ALA A 938 -0.99 -28.66 -59.96
N THR A 939 -1.91 -29.19 -59.16
CA THR A 939 -3.01 -30.05 -59.68
C THR A 939 -3.99 -30.51 -58.59
N THR A 940 -5.28 -30.20 -58.82
CA THR A 940 -6.51 -31.03 -58.63
C THR A 940 -6.76 -31.68 -57.27
N SER A 941 -7.87 -31.45 -56.55
CA SER A 941 -9.28 -31.79 -56.87
C SER A 941 -9.86 -32.21 -55.49
N THR A 942 -11.05 -31.87 -54.99
CA THR A 942 -12.32 -31.36 -55.53
C THR A 942 -13.29 -31.14 -54.34
N THR A 943 -14.14 -30.10 -54.46
CA THR A 943 -15.59 -30.04 -54.09
C THR A 943 -15.98 -30.14 -52.60
N THR A 944 -16.89 -29.34 -52.02
CA THR A 944 -17.93 -28.43 -52.58
C THR A 944 -18.61 -27.66 -51.42
N THR A 945 -18.82 -26.35 -51.64
CA THR A 945 -20.03 -25.50 -51.38
C THR A 945 -20.59 -25.36 -49.95
N THR A 946 -21.05 -24.21 -49.45
CA THR A 946 -21.76 -23.09 -50.13
C THR A 946 -21.85 -21.86 -49.21
N GLU A 947 -21.82 -20.66 -49.82
CA GLU A 947 -22.54 -19.40 -49.45
C GLU A 947 -22.14 -18.62 -48.16
N HIS A 948 -22.16 -17.28 -48.08
CA HIS A 948 -22.55 -16.19 -48.97
C HIS A 948 -21.83 -14.88 -48.54
N ALA A 949 -21.63 -13.97 -49.48
CA ALA A 949 -21.04 -12.62 -49.32
C ALA A 949 -21.88 -11.70 -48.41
N THR A 950 -21.33 -10.64 -47.80
CA THR A 950 -21.11 -9.34 -48.46
C THR A 950 -20.03 -8.47 -47.80
N ALA A 951 -19.27 -7.79 -48.67
CA ALA A 951 -18.31 -6.75 -48.35
C ALA A 951 -18.97 -5.36 -48.28
N THR A 952 -18.38 -4.42 -47.53
CA THR A 952 -18.36 -3.01 -47.94
C THR A 952 -17.06 -2.34 -47.50
N THR A 953 -16.30 -1.96 -48.52
CA THR A 953 -15.09 -1.12 -48.61
C THR A 953 -15.39 0.34 -48.21
N VAL A 954 -14.45 1.20 -47.76
CA VAL A 954 -13.41 1.97 -48.52
C VAL A 954 -12.76 2.90 -47.49
N ALA A 955 -11.48 2.73 -47.15
CA ALA A 955 -10.28 3.44 -47.64
C ALA A 955 -9.83 4.68 -46.83
N GLN A 956 -8.60 4.57 -46.31
CA GLN A 956 -7.70 5.66 -45.93
C GLN A 956 -6.63 5.77 -47.04
N PRO A 957 -6.23 6.99 -47.48
CA PRO A 957 -5.04 7.16 -48.29
C PRO A 957 -3.79 7.46 -47.44
N VAL A 958 -2.68 7.02 -48.02
CA VAL A 958 -1.29 6.91 -47.58
C VAL A 958 -0.52 8.26 -47.60
N HIS A 959 0.40 8.38 -46.63
CA HIS A 959 1.69 9.12 -46.54
C HIS A 959 1.89 10.51 -47.19
N LEU A 960 2.68 11.35 -46.48
CA LEU A 960 4.05 11.71 -46.91
C LEU A 960 4.89 12.30 -45.74
N ILE A 961 6.16 11.92 -45.75
CA ILE A 961 7.28 12.25 -44.85
C ILE A 961 7.80 13.67 -45.14
N GLY A 962 8.29 14.36 -44.10
CA GLY A 962 9.12 15.56 -44.25
C GLY A 962 9.74 16.03 -42.93
N ASP A 963 10.99 15.64 -42.69
CA ASP A 963 11.87 16.19 -41.66
C ASP A 963 12.19 17.67 -41.92
N ALA A 964 12.20 18.48 -40.85
CA ALA A 964 13.16 19.56 -40.61
C ALA A 964 12.89 20.23 -39.24
N HIS A 965 13.71 19.90 -38.23
CA HIS A 965 13.81 20.67 -37.00
C HIS A 965 14.63 21.95 -37.27
N ALA A 966 14.01 23.11 -37.04
CA ALA A 966 14.70 24.39 -36.93
C ALA A 966 14.72 24.81 -35.45
N SER A 967 15.94 25.00 -34.94
CA SER A 967 16.26 25.63 -33.67
C SER A 967 15.79 27.08 -33.63
N LEU A 968 15.11 27.51 -32.56
CA LEU A 968 14.99 28.91 -32.20
C LEU A 968 15.39 29.11 -30.74
N ASP A 969 16.55 29.76 -30.61
CA ASP A 969 17.12 30.44 -29.45
C ASP A 969 16.26 31.66 -29.10
N PHE A 970 15.98 31.86 -27.81
CA PHE A 970 15.57 33.15 -27.26
C PHE A 970 16.29 33.40 -25.94
N SER A 971 17.40 34.12 -26.04
CA SER A 971 17.97 34.90 -24.96
C SER A 971 17.54 36.38 -25.07
N SER A 972 17.34 36.99 -23.90
CA SER A 972 17.21 38.43 -23.61
C SER A 972 15.85 39.12 -23.79
N LEU A 973 15.29 39.56 -22.64
CA LEU A 973 14.60 40.81 -22.28
C LEU A 973 14.06 40.54 -20.86
N GLY A 974 14.47 41.20 -19.78
CA GLY A 974 14.59 42.64 -19.59
C GLY A 974 13.56 43.09 -18.55
N LEU A 975 13.92 42.96 -17.27
CA LEU A 975 13.48 43.66 -16.05
C LEU A 975 12.14 44.45 -16.02
N GLY A 976 11.38 44.17 -14.95
CA GLY A 976 10.33 45.00 -14.34
C GLY A 976 9.36 44.07 -13.60
N GLY A 977 9.43 43.83 -12.28
CA GLY A 977 9.52 44.81 -11.21
C GLY A 977 8.11 45.06 -10.66
N HIS A 978 7.65 44.23 -9.72
CA HIS A 978 6.63 44.59 -8.72
C HIS A 978 6.64 43.59 -7.56
N GLU A 979 7.31 44.00 -6.48
CA GLU A 979 7.08 43.49 -5.13
C GLU A 979 5.65 43.81 -4.69
N VAL A 980 4.98 42.86 -4.03
CA VAL A 980 3.97 43.17 -3.01
C VAL A 980 4.29 42.29 -1.81
N GLY A 981 4.95 42.89 -0.82
CA GLY A 981 5.11 42.29 0.49
C GLY A 981 3.83 42.44 1.31
N PHE A 982 3.57 41.46 2.17
CA PHE A 982 2.78 41.67 3.38
C PHE A 982 3.51 41.00 4.55
N GLY A 983 4.00 41.85 5.44
CA GLY A 983 4.38 41.46 6.79
C GLY A 983 3.41 42.05 7.81
N ALA A 984 3.51 41.47 9.00
CA ALA A 984 3.17 42.00 10.33
C ALA A 984 1.84 41.58 10.97
N HIS A 985 2.00 40.69 11.95
CA HIS A 985 1.22 40.59 13.18
C HIS A 985 1.01 41.94 13.89
N MET A 986 -0.13 42.09 14.57
CA MET A 986 -0.21 42.79 15.86
C MET A 986 -1.09 42.00 16.84
N HIS A 987 -0.48 41.65 17.97
CA HIS A 987 -1.10 41.40 19.27
C HIS A 987 -1.28 42.76 19.98
N GLU A 988 -2.34 42.91 20.80
CA GLU A 988 -2.37 43.64 22.09
C GLU A 988 -3.78 43.48 22.71
N HIS A 989 -3.93 42.80 23.86
CA HIS A 989 -4.12 43.34 25.24
C HIS A 989 -5.55 43.89 25.51
N TRP A 990 -6.27 43.69 26.63
CA TRP A 990 -6.07 43.16 27.99
C TRP A 990 -7.45 42.92 28.66
N ALA A 991 -7.41 42.21 29.81
CA ALA A 991 -8.40 42.06 30.90
C ALA A 991 -9.27 40.79 30.91
#